data_AF-A0A7X7BWP0-F1
#
_entry.id   AF-A0A7X7BWP0-F1
#
_cell.length_a   1.000
_cell.length_b   1.000
_cell.length_c   1.000
_cell.angle_alpha   90.00
_cell.angle_beta   90.00
_cell.angle_gamma   90.00
#
_symmetry.space_group_name_H-M   'P 1'
#
loop_
_entity.id
_entity.type
_entity.pdbx_description
1 polymer ?
#
loop_
_entity_poly.entity_id
_entity_poly.type
_entity_poly.pdbx_seq_one_letter_code
_entity_poly.pdbx_strand_id
1 'polypeptide(L)'
;MYGAPITGDKDVVISAKDPSFDIDKAVDKVRAEDDRYSRNVQLINESGENSYTGTTYVQHGVNLHVGKKEEHKHVLGNNNDLVVEGYTNVTIHGTEVVKEILFESKDHAKILQHKDDPKILEADESGRKESNHGPGGGTLYLSNGSNLTATDKVTFVGRSDLMVGLSAHHATMTLKEAASFARGMLSLSGSTGTTEKEIVFTGHGSGARISNGSTFTAQSTFKSEASSGSRGYHYVEGGSKAIFEDDVVLESATFTINDSLGFNHGSSAKKPNQSVSNLGGAGEGYGSSVIARKDLTFVGKGNKLDLMGSALTVVGNLEAGERFQSFVYGGILEVNGDSGAHVGQDSKLFAMASDMTFSTLALGDNTHLDLSANTIAVEKDLVLGKNVKVLDATYRDGSEEGGRIEFPGNYMHHGLTYDELVDISTYVKKEWVKDENGVWVEEKTPNQKRYDIENPASLTVGGDAILKEGATYDAKGDVTIGGKLDLAFDDNKFLVHAGNASVGAGSEIKGLIGIDAGKTFSFNGGKTTFHKDQDQLFGTLVVGSGATLDISGRAIVDGKGTGILDVKKGGTLIAGGKTATVNHLHNNGSVYIGNAIDYWPNPHGLLTVKGDYIGGEGSTLYFGKVTASGQEEKPLTTGGHKNLMIVERNA
;
A
#
# COMPACT_ATOMS: atom_id res chain seq x y z
N MET A 1 -49.04 34.41 32.55
CA MET A 1 -49.43 33.27 33.41
C MET A 1 -48.17 32.46 33.69
N TYR A 2 -48.01 32.01 34.93
CA TYR A 2 -46.77 31.45 35.46
C TYR A 2 -46.47 30.05 34.90
N GLY A 3 -45.32 29.91 34.24
CA GLY A 3 -44.77 28.61 33.87
C GLY A 3 -43.54 28.25 34.70
N ALA A 4 -43.72 27.61 35.86
CA ALA A 4 -42.64 27.07 36.72
C ALA A 4 -41.70 26.05 36.02
N PRO A 5 -40.37 26.19 36.02
CA PRO A 5 -39.44 25.29 35.33
C PRO A 5 -39.65 23.80 35.66
N ILE A 6 -39.41 22.91 34.70
CA ILE A 6 -39.38 21.46 34.95
C ILE A 6 -38.13 21.18 35.77
N THR A 7 -38.31 21.10 37.09
CA THR A 7 -37.35 20.52 38.02
C THR A 7 -37.83 19.12 38.38
N GLY A 8 -37.24 18.08 37.79
CA GLY A 8 -37.52 16.69 38.17
C GLY A 8 -37.01 15.66 37.15
N ASP A 9 -36.45 14.57 37.70
CA ASP A 9 -35.97 13.37 37.00
C ASP A 9 -37.15 12.63 36.32
N LYS A 10 -37.42 12.93 35.06
CA LYS A 10 -38.43 12.21 34.26
C LYS A 10 -37.85 11.86 32.90
N ASP A 11 -38.35 10.83 32.23
CA ASP A 11 -37.92 10.51 30.87
C ASP A 11 -38.79 11.23 29.82
N VAL A 12 -38.20 11.67 28.71
CA VAL A 12 -38.90 12.23 27.56
C VAL A 12 -39.05 11.13 26.50
N VAL A 13 -40.29 10.76 26.16
CA VAL A 13 -40.57 9.72 25.16
C VAL A 13 -41.20 10.32 23.91
N ILE A 14 -40.56 10.11 22.76
CA ILE A 14 -41.00 10.60 21.45
C ILE A 14 -41.38 9.38 20.61
N SER A 15 -42.67 9.26 20.24
CA SER A 15 -43.20 8.09 19.51
C SER A 15 -44.03 8.44 18.28
N ALA A 16 -44.04 7.53 17.31
CA ALA A 16 -44.82 7.67 16.08
C ALA A 16 -46.35 7.53 16.27
N LYS A 17 -46.84 7.13 17.47
CA LYS A 17 -48.26 6.82 17.71
C LYS A 17 -49.02 7.84 18.54
N ASP A 18 -48.37 8.83 19.15
CA ASP A 18 -49.04 9.70 20.12
C ASP A 18 -49.37 11.09 19.53
N PRO A 19 -50.65 11.51 19.49
CA PRO A 19 -51.05 12.90 19.25
C PRO A 19 -51.03 13.76 20.54
N SER A 20 -50.75 13.18 21.71
CA SER A 20 -50.67 13.90 22.99
C SER A 20 -49.23 13.97 23.49
N PHE A 21 -48.45 14.90 22.94
CA PHE A 21 -47.20 15.34 23.54
C PHE A 21 -47.44 16.71 24.20
N ASP A 22 -47.72 16.69 25.50
CA ASP A 22 -47.79 17.89 26.33
C ASP A 22 -46.56 17.95 27.24
N ILE A 23 -45.59 18.76 26.85
CA ILE A 23 -44.35 18.97 27.58
C ILE A 23 -44.43 20.17 28.53
N ASP A 24 -45.52 20.93 28.44
CA ASP A 24 -45.86 22.25 28.97
C ASP A 24 -44.79 23.33 29.26
N LYS A 25 -43.46 23.08 29.27
CA LYS A 25 -42.39 24.08 29.52
C LYS A 25 -41.03 23.79 28.85
N ALA A 26 -40.98 22.98 27.81
CA ALA A 26 -39.75 22.77 27.03
C ALA A 26 -39.93 22.62 25.51
N VAL A 27 -41.16 22.71 24.96
CA VAL A 27 -41.44 22.59 23.52
C VAL A 27 -42.60 23.50 23.19
N ASP A 28 -42.30 24.71 22.72
CA ASP A 28 -43.35 25.69 22.42
C ASP A 28 -44.09 25.40 21.10
N LYS A 29 -43.62 24.45 20.26
CA LYS A 29 -44.39 23.92 19.11
C LYS A 29 -43.94 22.52 18.66
N VAL A 30 -44.81 21.51 18.78
CA VAL A 30 -44.76 20.31 17.91
C VAL A 30 -45.55 20.64 16.63
N ARG A 31 -44.86 20.80 15.50
CA ARG A 31 -45.52 20.79 14.18
C ARG A 31 -45.45 19.39 13.60
N ALA A 32 -46.52 18.61 13.73
CA ALA A 32 -46.68 17.37 13.00
C ALA A 32 -47.27 17.68 11.62
N GLU A 33 -46.45 17.58 10.57
CA GLU A 33 -46.95 17.47 9.19
C GLU A 33 -47.14 15.98 8.89
N ASP A 34 -48.34 15.62 8.46
CA ASP A 34 -48.82 14.25 8.31
C ASP A 34 -48.29 13.62 7.01
N ASP A 35 -47.01 13.27 7.00
CA ASP A 35 -46.36 12.61 5.87
C ASP A 35 -46.21 11.10 6.12
N ARG A 36 -46.75 10.33 5.18
CA ARG A 36 -47.09 8.90 5.27
C ARG A 36 -45.92 7.91 5.47
N TYR A 37 -44.72 8.38 5.78
CA TYR A 37 -43.51 7.53 5.85
C TYR A 37 -42.55 7.83 7.02
N SER A 38 -42.81 8.86 7.84
CA SER A 38 -42.13 9.13 9.14
C SER A 38 -42.71 10.40 9.75
N ARG A 39 -42.87 10.48 11.08
CA ARG A 39 -43.34 11.72 11.73
C ARG A 39 -42.16 12.67 11.96
N ASN A 40 -42.23 13.86 11.37
CA ASN A 40 -41.28 14.93 11.65
C ASN A 40 -41.63 15.58 13.00
N VAL A 41 -40.70 15.59 13.94
CA VAL A 41 -40.83 16.21 15.27
C VAL A 41 -39.74 17.26 15.41
N GLN A 42 -40.10 18.46 15.81
CA GLN A 42 -39.14 19.54 16.10
C GLN A 42 -39.14 19.85 17.59
N LEU A 43 -37.99 19.68 18.24
CA LEU A 43 -37.73 20.11 19.61
C LEU A 43 -37.00 21.44 19.58
N ILE A 44 -37.57 22.46 20.21
CA ILE A 44 -36.98 23.80 20.33
C ILE A 44 -37.16 24.30 21.75
N ASN A 45 -36.12 24.93 22.30
CA ASN A 45 -36.23 25.70 23.53
C ASN A 45 -36.26 27.19 23.17
N GLU A 46 -37.36 27.88 23.47
CA GLU A 46 -37.54 29.32 23.20
C GLU A 46 -37.06 30.21 24.37
N SER A 47 -36.64 29.63 25.51
CA SER A 47 -36.44 30.37 26.78
C SER A 47 -35.08 30.24 27.47
N GLY A 48 -34.06 29.63 26.84
CA GLY A 48 -32.71 29.48 27.41
C GLY A 48 -32.17 28.05 27.27
N GLU A 49 -31.26 27.64 28.16
CA GLU A 49 -30.81 26.23 28.25
C GLU A 49 -31.93 25.36 28.86
N ASN A 50 -32.10 24.11 28.39
CA ASN A 50 -33.08 23.20 28.98
C ASN A 50 -32.48 22.55 30.25
N SER A 51 -33.08 22.81 31.41
CA SER A 51 -32.62 22.26 32.69
C SER A 51 -33.07 20.81 32.93
N TYR A 52 -33.74 20.20 31.96
CA TYR A 52 -34.22 18.83 31.99
C TYR A 52 -33.09 17.83 32.29
N THR A 53 -33.31 16.90 33.21
CA THR A 53 -32.44 15.74 33.52
C THR A 53 -33.19 14.42 33.35
N GLY A 54 -32.59 13.44 32.67
CA GLY A 54 -33.20 12.12 32.42
C GLY A 54 -32.78 11.49 31.09
N THR A 55 -33.63 10.62 30.53
CA THR A 55 -33.40 9.97 29.22
C THR A 55 -34.36 10.50 28.15
N THR A 56 -33.83 10.89 26.99
CA THR A 56 -34.62 11.16 25.79
C THR A 56 -34.71 9.88 24.95
N TYR A 57 -35.91 9.29 24.89
CA TYR A 57 -36.21 8.12 24.06
C TYR A 57 -36.85 8.54 22.73
N VAL A 58 -36.23 8.16 21.62
CA VAL A 58 -36.75 8.35 20.26
C VAL A 58 -37.10 6.99 19.68
N GLN A 59 -38.40 6.71 19.58
CA GLN A 59 -38.89 5.44 19.06
C GLN A 59 -38.89 5.42 17.53
N HIS A 60 -38.99 4.21 16.98
CA HIS A 60 -38.95 3.94 15.53
C HIS A 60 -39.88 4.83 14.68
N GLY A 61 -39.42 5.21 13.49
CA GLY A 61 -40.23 5.93 12.49
C GLY A 61 -40.39 7.43 12.75
N VAL A 62 -39.50 8.01 13.56
CA VAL A 62 -39.46 9.43 13.89
C VAL A 62 -38.31 10.11 13.15
N ASN A 63 -38.55 11.30 12.60
CA ASN A 63 -37.49 12.23 12.20
C ASN A 63 -37.47 13.38 13.21
N LEU A 64 -36.54 13.34 14.15
CA LEU A 64 -36.40 14.33 15.20
C LEU A 64 -35.44 15.43 14.77
N HIS A 65 -35.84 16.69 14.88
CA HIS A 65 -34.98 17.86 14.73
C HIS A 65 -34.81 18.55 16.09
N VAL A 66 -33.57 18.59 16.57
CA VAL A 66 -33.18 19.15 17.86
C VAL A 66 -32.59 20.54 17.64
N GLY A 67 -33.32 21.56 18.10
CA GLY A 67 -32.97 22.96 17.96
C GLY A 67 -33.32 23.57 16.61
N LYS A 68 -32.89 24.84 16.46
CA LYS A 68 -32.83 25.58 15.19
C LYS A 68 -31.42 26.10 15.02
N LYS A 69 -31.03 26.30 13.76
CA LYS A 69 -29.68 26.67 13.30
C LYS A 69 -29.02 27.72 14.22
N GLU A 70 -27.85 27.37 14.77
CA GLU A 70 -26.88 28.22 15.49
C GLU A 70 -27.33 28.94 16.80
N GLU A 71 -28.62 29.01 17.14
CA GLU A 71 -29.09 29.79 18.29
C GLU A 71 -29.33 28.97 19.56
N HIS A 72 -29.53 27.65 19.45
CA HIS A 72 -30.03 26.83 20.55
C HIS A 72 -28.93 25.95 21.16
N LYS A 73 -28.90 25.87 22.49
CA LYS A 73 -27.96 25.03 23.26
C LYS A 73 -28.72 24.15 24.26
N HIS A 74 -28.25 22.93 24.44
CA HIS A 74 -28.75 21.99 25.45
C HIS A 74 -30.26 21.76 25.34
N VAL A 75 -30.79 21.59 24.13
CA VAL A 75 -32.23 21.31 23.91
C VAL A 75 -32.59 19.93 24.44
N LEU A 76 -31.68 18.95 24.36
CA LEU A 76 -31.86 17.61 24.92
C LEU A 76 -31.73 17.58 26.45
N GLY A 77 -31.52 18.73 27.09
CA GLY A 77 -31.31 18.88 28.52
C GLY A 77 -29.84 18.88 28.91
N ASN A 78 -29.58 18.80 30.21
CA ASN A 78 -28.24 18.98 30.77
C ASN A 78 -27.56 17.62 30.98
N ASN A 79 -26.77 17.17 30.00
CA ASN A 79 -26.00 15.93 30.06
C ASN A 79 -26.88 14.68 30.27
N ASN A 80 -27.88 14.55 29.39
CA ASN A 80 -28.87 13.46 29.43
C ASN A 80 -28.51 12.29 28.54
N ASP A 81 -29.13 11.15 28.78
CA ASP A 81 -28.99 9.98 27.93
C ASP A 81 -29.90 10.13 26.69
N LEU A 82 -29.43 9.73 25.51
CA LEU A 82 -30.17 9.71 24.26
C LEU A 82 -30.28 8.28 23.74
N VAL A 83 -31.50 7.73 23.75
CA VAL A 83 -31.79 6.38 23.27
C VAL A 83 -32.65 6.45 22.01
N VAL A 84 -32.13 5.93 20.90
CA VAL A 84 -32.78 5.95 19.59
C VAL A 84 -33.01 4.53 19.11
N GLU A 85 -34.22 4.25 18.64
CA GLU A 85 -34.61 2.92 18.21
C GLU A 85 -35.19 2.93 16.79
N GLY A 86 -34.96 1.86 16.04
CA GLY A 86 -35.61 1.63 14.75
C GLY A 86 -35.06 2.47 13.61
N TYR A 87 -35.79 2.43 12.49
CA TYR A 87 -35.59 3.33 11.35
C TYR A 87 -35.99 4.75 11.74
N THR A 88 -35.02 5.53 12.20
CA THR A 88 -35.22 6.85 12.82
C THR A 88 -34.09 7.78 12.40
N ASN A 89 -34.38 9.06 12.19
CA ASN A 89 -33.35 10.07 11.98
C ASN A 89 -33.42 11.10 13.09
N VAL A 90 -32.28 11.46 13.67
CA VAL A 90 -32.18 12.55 14.65
C VAL A 90 -31.22 13.58 14.08
N THR A 91 -31.63 14.82 13.93
CA THR A 91 -30.79 15.92 13.43
C THR A 91 -30.58 16.95 14.52
N ILE A 92 -29.34 17.18 14.93
CA ILE A 92 -28.94 18.22 15.88
C ILE A 92 -28.49 19.46 15.10
N HIS A 93 -29.16 20.58 15.37
CA HIS A 93 -28.87 21.86 14.71
C HIS A 93 -28.06 22.85 15.56
N GLY A 94 -27.87 22.54 16.85
CA GLY A 94 -27.28 23.42 17.85
C GLY A 94 -26.08 22.81 18.58
N THR A 95 -25.80 23.31 19.79
CA THR A 95 -24.79 22.72 20.68
C THR A 95 -25.43 21.84 21.72
N GLU A 96 -25.10 20.55 21.73
CA GLU A 96 -25.63 19.57 22.67
C GLU A 96 -24.51 18.88 23.46
N VAL A 97 -24.78 18.68 24.74
CA VAL A 97 -23.97 17.83 25.62
C VAL A 97 -24.86 16.69 26.08
N VAL A 98 -24.52 15.48 25.64
CA VAL A 98 -25.25 14.25 25.90
C VAL A 98 -24.35 13.38 26.77
N LYS A 99 -24.94 12.63 27.71
CA LYS A 99 -24.20 11.68 28.54
C LYS A 99 -23.94 10.40 27.77
N GLU A 100 -24.94 9.53 27.65
CA GLU A 100 -24.85 8.30 26.85
C GLU A 100 -25.63 8.43 25.54
N ILE A 101 -25.11 7.85 24.45
CA ILE A 101 -25.87 7.68 23.20
C ILE A 101 -26.00 6.19 22.91
N LEU A 102 -27.23 5.70 22.84
CA LEU A 102 -27.55 4.36 22.37
C LEU A 102 -28.46 4.44 21.15
N PHE A 103 -27.99 3.95 20.01
CA PHE A 103 -28.79 3.85 18.79
C PHE A 103 -28.89 2.38 18.35
N GLU A 104 -30.08 1.81 18.37
CA GLU A 104 -30.33 0.44 17.93
C GLU A 104 -31.35 0.37 16.79
N SER A 105 -30.98 -0.20 15.63
CA SER A 105 -31.92 -0.33 14.50
C SER A 105 -33.11 -1.27 14.80
N LYS A 106 -32.93 -2.22 15.74
CA LYS A 106 -33.87 -3.33 16.06
C LYS A 106 -34.38 -4.08 14.80
N ASP A 107 -35.35 -4.99 14.95
CA ASP A 107 -35.90 -5.85 13.86
C ASP A 107 -37.06 -5.16 13.11
N HIS A 108 -36.93 -3.87 12.76
CA HIS A 108 -38.00 -3.15 12.06
C HIS A 108 -37.92 -3.33 10.53
N ALA A 109 -37.96 -4.59 10.09
CA ALA A 109 -38.05 -5.00 8.68
C ALA A 109 -39.41 -4.68 8.01
N LYS A 110 -40.10 -3.60 8.40
CA LYS A 110 -41.47 -3.28 7.95
C LYS A 110 -41.63 -1.86 7.40
N ILE A 111 -40.69 -1.40 6.58
CA ILE A 111 -40.95 -0.26 5.67
C ILE A 111 -40.78 -0.66 4.17
N LEU A 112 -40.29 -1.87 3.87
CA LEU A 112 -40.14 -2.36 2.49
C LEU A 112 -41.19 -3.39 2.02
N GLN A 113 -42.24 -3.65 2.80
CA GLN A 113 -43.36 -4.52 2.38
C GLN A 113 -44.66 -3.73 2.19
N HIS A 114 -44.71 -2.92 1.13
CA HIS A 114 -45.95 -2.73 0.38
C HIS A 114 -45.68 -3.10 -1.08
N LYS A 115 -46.16 -4.30 -1.42
CA LYS A 115 -45.83 -5.07 -2.63
C LYS A 115 -46.59 -4.61 -3.89
N ASP A 116 -47.22 -3.43 -3.88
CA ASP A 116 -48.21 -3.05 -4.89
C ASP A 116 -47.96 -1.68 -5.56
N ASP A 117 -46.82 -1.02 -5.33
CA ASP A 117 -46.44 0.17 -6.12
C ASP A 117 -45.18 -0.09 -6.96
N PRO A 118 -45.32 -0.54 -8.21
CA PRO A 118 -44.20 -0.94 -9.06
C PRO A 118 -43.31 0.23 -9.53
N LYS A 119 -43.51 1.47 -9.05
CA LYS A 119 -42.78 2.66 -9.51
C LYS A 119 -41.60 3.09 -8.64
N ILE A 120 -41.31 2.39 -7.54
CA ILE A 120 -40.16 2.71 -6.66
C ILE A 120 -39.00 1.70 -6.83
N LEU A 121 -39.13 0.73 -7.74
CA LEU A 121 -38.06 -0.22 -8.10
C LEU A 121 -37.20 0.21 -9.31
N GLU A 122 -37.47 1.36 -9.94
CA GLU A 122 -36.71 1.84 -11.11
C GLU A 122 -35.69 2.95 -10.79
N ALA A 123 -34.97 2.82 -9.68
CA ALA A 123 -33.80 3.65 -9.40
C ALA A 123 -32.60 2.83 -8.90
N ASP A 124 -32.36 1.65 -9.47
CA ASP A 124 -31.00 1.05 -9.48
C ASP A 124 -30.74 -0.01 -10.57
N GLU A 125 -31.67 -0.28 -11.49
CA GLU A 125 -31.45 -1.23 -12.60
C GLU A 125 -30.67 -0.63 -13.80
N SER A 126 -29.82 0.37 -13.56
CA SER A 126 -28.86 0.86 -14.56
C SER A 126 -27.44 0.42 -14.20
N GLY A 127 -27.21 -0.88 -14.00
CA GLY A 127 -25.90 -1.52 -14.10
C GLY A 127 -24.75 -0.92 -13.28
N ARG A 128 -25.03 -0.17 -12.20
CA ARG A 128 -23.99 0.29 -11.26
C ARG A 128 -23.66 -0.89 -10.33
N LYS A 129 -22.49 -1.47 -10.56
CA LYS A 129 -21.86 -2.44 -9.67
C LYS A 129 -21.86 -1.91 -8.23
N GLU A 130 -22.40 -2.73 -7.32
CA GLU A 130 -22.16 -2.73 -5.88
C GLU A 130 -22.15 -1.37 -5.18
N SER A 131 -23.32 -0.88 -4.76
CA SER A 131 -23.38 0.00 -3.60
C SER A 131 -23.03 -0.84 -2.35
N ASN A 132 -21.79 -0.71 -1.87
CA ASN A 132 -21.26 -1.41 -0.68
C ASN A 132 -21.89 -0.99 0.67
N HIS A 133 -23.08 -0.38 0.64
CA HIS A 133 -23.78 0.11 1.81
C HIS A 133 -25.13 -0.60 1.87
N GLY A 134 -25.33 -1.44 2.88
CA GLY A 134 -26.63 -2.05 3.15
C GLY A 134 -27.72 -0.98 3.36
N PRO A 135 -29.01 -1.34 3.26
CA PRO A 135 -30.10 -0.40 3.49
C PRO A 135 -29.94 0.35 4.82
N GLY A 136 -30.24 1.65 4.84
CA GLY A 136 -30.09 2.48 6.05
C GLY A 136 -31.06 2.06 7.16
N GLY A 137 -30.56 1.85 8.36
CA GLY A 137 -31.29 1.55 9.59
C GLY A 137 -31.61 2.77 10.46
N GLY A 138 -31.16 3.96 10.07
CA GLY A 138 -31.35 5.23 10.81
C GLY A 138 -30.02 5.95 11.04
N THR A 139 -30.06 7.26 11.34
CA THR A 139 -28.84 8.07 11.51
C THR A 139 -29.03 9.25 12.46
N LEU A 140 -28.02 9.50 13.29
CA LEU A 140 -27.85 10.74 14.04
C LEU A 140 -27.02 11.72 13.21
N TYR A 141 -27.61 12.82 12.77
CA TYR A 141 -27.02 13.86 11.96
C TYR A 141 -26.66 15.10 12.79
N LEU A 142 -25.47 15.64 12.59
CA LEU A 142 -25.03 16.94 13.08
C LEU A 142 -25.02 17.90 11.88
N SER A 143 -25.88 18.93 11.91
CA SER A 143 -25.98 19.89 10.81
C SER A 143 -24.86 20.92 10.85
N ASN A 144 -24.78 21.75 9.81
CA ASN A 144 -23.80 22.85 9.72
C ASN A 144 -23.84 23.74 10.97
N GLY A 145 -22.67 23.98 11.58
CA GLY A 145 -22.46 24.80 12.77
C GLY A 145 -22.79 24.11 14.10
N SER A 146 -23.31 22.89 14.08
CA SER A 146 -23.67 22.16 15.29
C SER A 146 -22.44 21.59 16.02
N ASN A 147 -22.58 21.39 17.32
CA ASN A 147 -21.55 20.79 18.17
C ASN A 147 -22.18 19.71 19.04
N LEU A 148 -21.62 18.50 19.03
CA LEU A 148 -22.03 17.41 19.91
C LEU A 148 -20.85 17.02 20.80
N THR A 149 -21.07 17.00 22.12
CA THR A 149 -20.18 16.32 23.06
C THR A 149 -20.93 15.19 23.75
N ALA A 150 -20.45 13.95 23.57
CA ALA A 150 -20.88 12.80 24.37
C ALA A 150 -19.90 12.61 25.52
N THR A 151 -20.38 12.68 26.77
CA THR A 151 -19.51 12.61 27.96
C THR A 151 -19.28 11.20 28.48
N ASP A 152 -20.10 10.24 28.05
CA ASP A 152 -20.03 8.82 28.39
C ASP A 152 -20.14 7.97 27.10
N LYS A 153 -20.46 6.68 27.25
CA LYS A 153 -20.45 5.69 26.18
C LYS A 153 -21.33 6.07 24.99
N VAL A 154 -20.81 5.79 23.79
CA VAL A 154 -21.57 5.89 22.53
C VAL A 154 -21.66 4.53 21.86
N THR A 155 -22.88 4.09 21.55
CA THR A 155 -23.15 2.76 21.00
C THR A 155 -24.13 2.85 19.85
N PHE A 156 -23.71 2.39 18.68
CA PHE A 156 -24.52 2.24 17.48
C PHE A 156 -24.59 0.76 17.10
N VAL A 157 -25.80 0.19 17.05
CA VAL A 157 -26.05 -1.22 16.76
C VAL A 157 -27.02 -1.39 15.60
N GLY A 158 -26.49 -1.79 14.45
CA GLY A 158 -27.26 -2.25 13.30
C GLY A 158 -27.60 -3.75 13.39
N ARG A 159 -28.60 -4.20 12.63
CA ARG A 159 -29.04 -5.60 12.55
C ARG A 159 -29.30 -6.05 11.11
N SER A 160 -29.05 -7.33 10.82
CA SER A 160 -29.37 -8.03 9.55
C SER A 160 -28.72 -7.48 8.27
N ASP A 161 -29.26 -6.45 7.67
CA ASP A 161 -28.75 -5.72 6.50
C ASP A 161 -28.75 -4.19 6.76
N LEU A 162 -29.28 -3.78 7.91
CA LEU A 162 -29.46 -2.39 8.30
C LEU A 162 -28.22 -1.81 8.97
N MET A 163 -27.75 -0.69 8.43
CA MET A 163 -26.64 0.08 9.00
C MET A 163 -27.14 1.32 9.73
N VAL A 164 -26.60 1.60 10.92
CA VAL A 164 -26.86 2.85 11.64
C VAL A 164 -25.66 3.78 11.54
N GLY A 165 -25.81 5.07 11.86
CA GLY A 165 -24.64 5.94 11.78
C GLY A 165 -24.73 7.24 12.55
N LEU A 166 -23.56 7.83 12.74
CA LEU A 166 -23.35 9.20 13.20
C LEU A 166 -22.71 9.97 12.05
N SER A 167 -23.41 10.99 11.56
CA SER A 167 -22.96 11.79 10.42
C SER A 167 -22.86 13.26 10.80
N ALA A 168 -21.70 13.86 10.58
CA ALA A 168 -21.43 15.27 10.85
C ALA A 168 -21.15 16.02 9.55
N HIS A 169 -21.84 17.14 9.35
CA HIS A 169 -21.69 17.97 8.15
C HIS A 169 -21.42 19.43 8.54
N HIS A 170 -20.20 19.90 8.32
CA HIS A 170 -19.70 21.18 8.82
C HIS A 170 -19.96 21.39 10.32
N ALA A 171 -19.67 20.36 11.11
CA ALA A 171 -19.96 20.31 12.54
C ALA A 171 -18.74 19.88 13.37
N THR A 172 -18.86 19.98 14.70
CA THR A 172 -17.86 19.44 15.63
C THR A 172 -18.45 18.30 16.46
N MET A 173 -17.67 17.24 16.65
CA MET A 173 -18.04 16.10 17.48
C MET A 173 -16.90 15.74 18.44
N THR A 174 -17.23 15.49 19.72
CA THR A 174 -16.30 14.97 20.71
C THR A 174 -16.93 13.81 21.48
N LEU A 175 -16.29 12.64 21.45
CA LEU A 175 -16.68 11.44 22.20
C LEU A 175 -15.65 11.20 23.31
N LYS A 176 -16.04 11.40 24.58
CA LYS A 176 -15.10 11.37 25.71
C LYS A 176 -14.81 9.98 26.24
N GLU A 177 -15.76 9.06 26.12
CA GLU A 177 -15.60 7.67 26.53
C GLU A 177 -15.67 6.74 25.31
N ALA A 178 -15.59 5.43 25.56
CA ALA A 178 -15.53 4.44 24.49
C ALA A 178 -16.73 4.52 23.53
N ALA A 179 -16.45 4.43 22.24
CA ALA A 179 -17.45 4.47 21.18
C ALA A 179 -17.46 3.15 20.39
N SER A 180 -18.64 2.61 20.13
CA SER A 180 -18.79 1.34 19.40
C SER A 180 -19.83 1.43 18.29
N PHE A 181 -19.47 0.92 17.12
CA PHE A 181 -20.25 0.95 15.90
C PHE A 181 -20.36 -0.46 15.34
N ALA A 182 -21.31 -1.23 15.87
CA ALA A 182 -21.65 -2.55 15.34
C ALA A 182 -22.55 -2.37 14.12
N ARG A 183 -22.00 -2.65 12.93
CA ARG A 183 -22.60 -2.36 11.62
C ARG A 183 -23.00 -0.90 11.51
N GLY A 184 -22.15 -0.05 12.08
CA GLY A 184 -22.33 1.38 12.14
C GLY A 184 -21.31 2.13 11.30
N MET A 185 -21.67 3.33 10.86
CA MET A 185 -20.79 4.24 10.14
C MET A 185 -20.60 5.54 10.93
N LEU A 186 -19.36 5.98 11.07
CA LEU A 186 -19.02 7.35 11.46
C LEU A 186 -18.66 8.14 10.20
N SER A 187 -19.41 9.19 9.88
CA SER A 187 -19.17 10.00 8.68
C SER A 187 -18.91 11.46 9.07
N LEU A 188 -17.77 12.01 8.65
CA LEU A 188 -17.44 13.43 8.77
C LEU A 188 -17.31 14.05 7.38
N SER A 189 -17.98 15.17 7.14
CA SER A 189 -17.85 15.98 5.92
C SER A 189 -17.67 17.45 6.28
N GLY A 190 -16.57 18.06 5.87
CA GLY A 190 -16.16 19.42 6.27
C GLY A 190 -16.18 19.66 7.78
N SER A 191 -15.97 18.62 8.59
CA SER A 191 -16.23 18.59 10.03
C SER A 191 -14.97 18.26 10.84
N THR A 192 -15.01 18.52 12.14
CA THR A 192 -13.96 18.09 13.08
C THR A 192 -14.52 17.07 14.06
N GLY A 193 -13.85 15.92 14.20
CA GLY A 193 -14.23 14.86 15.13
C GLY A 193 -13.07 14.43 16.02
N THR A 194 -13.35 14.18 17.29
CA THR A 194 -12.35 13.66 18.24
C THR A 194 -12.95 12.54 19.10
N THR A 195 -12.19 11.47 19.31
CA THR A 195 -12.48 10.46 20.34
C THR A 195 -11.35 10.41 21.36
N GLU A 196 -11.67 10.49 22.65
CA GLU A 196 -10.68 10.48 23.74
C GLU A 196 -10.32 9.07 24.21
N LYS A 197 -11.22 8.09 23.98
CA LYS A 197 -11.05 6.66 24.28
C LYS A 197 -11.21 5.82 23.02
N GLU A 198 -11.11 4.51 23.21
CA GLU A 198 -11.20 3.50 22.16
C GLU A 198 -12.46 3.70 21.30
N ILE A 199 -12.27 3.59 19.98
CA ILE A 199 -13.36 3.51 19.02
C ILE A 199 -13.29 2.17 18.28
N VAL A 200 -14.39 1.43 18.28
CA VAL A 200 -14.48 0.09 17.71
C VAL A 200 -15.58 0.00 16.67
N PHE A 201 -15.24 -0.48 15.48
CA PHE A 201 -16.17 -0.81 14.40
C PHE A 201 -16.28 -2.32 14.28
N THR A 202 -17.50 -2.89 14.32
CA THR A 202 -17.68 -4.33 14.19
C THR A 202 -18.69 -4.72 13.12
N GLY A 203 -18.43 -5.83 12.41
CA GLY A 203 -19.36 -6.38 11.42
C GLY A 203 -19.30 -5.76 10.02
N HIS A 204 -20.02 -6.38 9.08
CA HIS A 204 -19.97 -6.02 7.65
C HIS A 204 -20.42 -4.58 7.38
N GLY A 205 -19.65 -3.85 6.58
CA GLY A 205 -19.96 -2.48 6.16
C GLY A 205 -19.57 -1.41 7.18
N SER A 206 -19.21 -1.80 8.42
CA SER A 206 -18.86 -0.83 9.46
C SER A 206 -17.55 -0.09 9.16
N GLY A 207 -17.44 1.14 9.65
CA GLY A 207 -16.19 1.90 9.59
C GLY A 207 -16.39 3.41 9.67
N ALA A 208 -15.37 4.13 9.22
CA ALA A 208 -15.34 5.59 9.24
C ALA A 208 -15.12 6.18 7.83
N ARG A 209 -15.80 7.28 7.53
CA ARG A 209 -15.61 8.07 6.31
C ARG A 209 -15.32 9.51 6.67
N ILE A 210 -14.09 9.96 6.45
CA ILE A 210 -13.61 11.31 6.74
C ILE A 210 -13.39 12.01 5.41
N SER A 211 -14.22 13.02 5.10
CA SER A 211 -14.34 13.58 3.75
C SER A 211 -14.39 15.11 3.73
N ASN A 212 -14.16 15.69 2.54
CA ASN A 212 -14.42 17.12 2.26
C ASN A 212 -13.69 18.08 3.23
N GLY A 213 -12.39 17.92 3.40
CA GLY A 213 -11.54 18.75 4.26
C GLY A 213 -11.77 18.53 5.76
N SER A 214 -12.30 17.37 6.15
CA SER A 214 -12.55 17.05 7.57
C SER A 214 -11.25 16.72 8.30
N THR A 215 -11.26 16.92 9.62
CA THR A 215 -10.21 16.42 10.52
C THR A 215 -10.80 15.43 11.52
N PHE A 216 -10.20 14.25 11.62
CA PHE A 216 -10.52 13.27 12.65
C PHE A 216 -9.29 12.98 13.52
N THR A 217 -9.47 12.93 14.83
CA THR A 217 -8.41 12.54 15.77
C THR A 217 -8.91 11.47 16.75
N ALA A 218 -8.27 10.30 16.74
CA ALA A 218 -8.48 9.29 17.77
C ALA A 218 -7.30 9.32 18.75
N GLN A 219 -7.56 9.67 20.01
CA GLN A 219 -6.55 9.78 21.07
C GLN A 219 -6.13 8.42 21.65
N SER A 220 -6.89 7.37 21.35
CA SER A 220 -6.74 6.00 21.83
C SER A 220 -6.94 5.04 20.66
N THR A 221 -6.80 3.74 20.91
CA THR A 221 -6.89 2.69 19.89
C THR A 221 -8.08 2.85 18.95
N PHE A 222 -7.81 2.78 17.64
CA PHE A 222 -8.82 2.70 16.59
C PHE A 222 -8.90 1.26 16.11
N LYS A 223 -10.06 0.63 16.25
CA LYS A 223 -10.23 -0.80 15.98
C LYS A 223 -11.33 -1.09 14.99
N SER A 224 -11.07 -2.01 14.07
CA SER A 224 -12.06 -2.57 13.15
C SER A 224 -12.02 -4.09 13.22
N GLU A 225 -13.15 -4.72 13.52
CA GLU A 225 -13.29 -6.18 13.65
C GLU A 225 -14.44 -6.70 12.78
N ALA A 226 -14.11 -7.35 11.67
CA ALA A 226 -15.12 -8.00 10.83
C ALA A 226 -14.98 -9.53 10.90
N SER A 227 -16.12 -10.22 11.05
CA SER A 227 -16.19 -11.67 11.00
C SER A 227 -15.75 -12.22 9.63
N SER A 228 -15.28 -13.47 9.58
CA SER A 228 -14.89 -14.15 8.34
C SER A 228 -15.90 -13.97 7.21
N GLY A 229 -15.45 -13.46 6.06
CA GLY A 229 -16.28 -13.18 4.87
C GLY A 229 -16.99 -11.82 4.89
N SER A 230 -16.87 -11.06 5.98
CA SER A 230 -17.30 -9.66 6.07
C SER A 230 -16.11 -8.72 5.96
N ARG A 231 -16.38 -7.44 5.67
CA ARG A 231 -15.35 -6.42 5.53
C ARG A 231 -15.78 -5.10 6.15
N GLY A 232 -14.86 -4.48 6.89
CA GLY A 232 -14.97 -3.08 7.35
C GLY A 232 -14.39 -2.13 6.31
N TYR A 233 -14.91 -0.89 6.24
CA TYR A 233 -14.49 0.09 5.24
C TYR A 233 -14.17 1.44 5.85
N HIS A 234 -12.94 1.89 5.66
CA HIS A 234 -12.42 3.13 6.23
C HIS A 234 -11.90 4.03 5.11
N TYR A 235 -12.35 5.28 5.08
CA TYR A 235 -12.05 6.23 4.02
C TYR A 235 -11.56 7.56 4.58
N VAL A 236 -10.48 8.08 4.01
CA VAL A 236 -10.01 9.45 4.21
C VAL A 236 -9.82 10.10 2.84
N GLU A 237 -10.65 11.10 2.53
CA GLU A 237 -10.79 11.62 1.18
C GLU A 237 -11.17 13.12 1.12
N GLY A 238 -11.11 13.70 -0.08
CA GLY A 238 -11.45 15.10 -0.34
C GLY A 238 -10.67 16.12 0.48
N GLY A 239 -9.35 15.97 0.63
CA GLY A 239 -8.47 16.90 1.35
C GLY A 239 -8.48 16.70 2.86
N SER A 240 -8.93 15.55 3.34
CA SER A 240 -9.16 15.30 4.76
C SER A 240 -7.92 14.79 5.48
N LYS A 241 -7.95 14.91 6.82
CA LYS A 241 -6.88 14.46 7.69
C LYS A 241 -7.39 13.54 8.78
N ALA A 242 -6.76 12.38 8.94
CA ALA A 242 -6.95 11.52 10.11
C ALA A 242 -5.65 11.39 10.91
N ILE A 243 -5.76 11.53 12.23
CA ILE A 243 -4.64 11.40 13.17
C ILE A 243 -5.01 10.33 14.19
N PHE A 244 -4.20 9.29 14.28
CA PHE A 244 -4.33 8.24 15.28
C PHE A 244 -3.15 8.37 16.24
N GLU A 245 -3.42 8.78 17.49
CA GLU A 245 -2.40 8.99 18.52
C GLU A 245 -1.95 7.66 19.18
N ASP A 246 -2.73 6.60 18.99
CA ASP A 246 -2.47 5.25 19.50
C ASP A 246 -2.55 4.21 18.35
N ASP A 247 -2.50 2.93 18.69
CA ASP A 247 -2.49 1.82 17.72
C ASP A 247 -3.76 1.79 16.85
N VAL A 248 -3.56 1.46 15.58
CA VAL A 248 -4.64 1.24 14.60
C VAL A 248 -4.68 -0.24 14.24
N VAL A 249 -5.77 -0.91 14.59
CA VAL A 249 -5.92 -2.36 14.38
C VAL A 249 -7.10 -2.62 13.46
N LEU A 250 -6.80 -3.17 12.27
CA LEU A 250 -7.75 -3.39 11.20
C LEU A 250 -7.84 -4.88 10.85
N GLU A 251 -8.91 -5.55 11.26
CA GLU A 251 -9.18 -6.94 10.92
C GLU A 251 -10.20 -7.06 9.77
N SER A 252 -9.80 -7.75 8.71
CA SER A 252 -10.60 -7.92 7.49
C SER A 252 -11.18 -6.60 6.98
N ALA A 253 -10.34 -5.58 6.79
CA ALA A 253 -10.76 -4.24 6.43
C ALA A 253 -10.18 -3.76 5.09
N THR A 254 -10.87 -2.82 4.46
CA THR A 254 -10.32 -1.94 3.44
C THR A 254 -10.06 -0.57 4.07
N PHE A 255 -8.84 -0.08 3.93
CA PHE A 255 -8.47 1.28 4.27
C PHE A 255 -8.08 2.04 3.02
N THR A 256 -8.81 3.11 2.71
CA THR A 256 -8.64 3.91 1.50
C THR A 256 -8.32 5.35 1.87
N ILE A 257 -7.21 5.87 1.35
CA ILE A 257 -6.78 7.26 1.48
C ILE A 257 -6.68 7.80 0.06
N ASN A 258 -7.65 8.61 -0.34
CA ASN A 258 -7.85 8.93 -1.74
C ASN A 258 -8.39 10.34 -1.93
N ASP A 259 -7.65 11.16 -2.66
CA ASP A 259 -8.10 12.50 -2.99
C ASP A 259 -8.48 12.71 -4.44
N SER A 260 -8.43 11.67 -5.26
CA SER A 260 -8.95 11.69 -6.64
C SER A 260 -8.56 12.95 -7.42
N LEU A 261 -7.45 13.62 -7.07
CA LEU A 261 -6.94 14.76 -7.81
C LEU A 261 -6.61 14.21 -9.18
N GLY A 262 -7.42 14.65 -10.14
CA GLY A 262 -7.45 14.11 -11.47
C GLY A 262 -6.05 14.07 -12.05
N PHE A 263 -5.74 12.94 -12.70
CA PHE A 263 -4.61 12.77 -13.57
C PHE A 263 -4.47 14.00 -14.48
N ASN A 264 -3.57 14.92 -14.13
CA ASN A 264 -3.20 16.01 -15.01
C ASN A 264 -1.89 15.60 -15.66
N HIS A 265 -2.02 14.80 -16.71
CA HIS A 265 -0.89 14.34 -17.52
C HIS A 265 -0.23 15.47 -18.33
N GLY A 266 -0.59 16.74 -18.08
CA GLY A 266 -0.01 17.94 -18.70
C GLY A 266 -0.15 17.99 -20.22
N SER A 267 -0.72 16.96 -20.83
CA SER A 267 -0.72 16.80 -22.26
C SER A 267 -2.05 17.34 -22.77
N SER A 268 -1.98 18.49 -23.43
CA SER A 268 -2.91 18.84 -24.50
C SER A 268 -2.81 17.87 -25.70
N ALA A 269 -2.46 16.60 -25.47
CA ALA A 269 -2.19 15.58 -26.48
C ALA A 269 -3.50 15.16 -27.14
N LYS A 270 -3.64 15.56 -28.40
CA LYS A 270 -4.81 15.26 -29.24
C LYS A 270 -4.74 13.86 -29.88
N LYS A 271 -3.80 12.97 -29.50
CA LYS A 271 -3.55 11.69 -30.18
C LYS A 271 -3.17 10.55 -29.21
N PRO A 272 -3.61 9.31 -29.45
CA PRO A 272 -3.11 8.10 -28.76
C PRO A 272 -1.60 7.93 -28.97
N ASN A 273 -0.91 7.28 -28.02
CA ASN A 273 0.51 6.88 -28.10
C ASN A 273 1.51 8.05 -28.03
N GLN A 274 1.35 8.96 -27.07
CA GLN A 274 2.36 9.96 -26.74
C GLN A 274 2.95 9.66 -25.36
N SER A 275 4.26 9.86 -25.21
CA SER A 275 4.91 9.63 -23.93
C SER A 275 4.51 10.68 -22.91
N VAL A 276 4.37 10.26 -21.65
CA VAL A 276 4.00 11.14 -20.54
C VAL A 276 5.24 11.32 -19.68
N SER A 277 6.03 12.33 -20.01
CA SER A 277 7.27 12.68 -19.30
C SER A 277 7.04 13.30 -17.91
N ASN A 278 5.78 13.61 -17.56
CA ASN A 278 5.40 14.32 -16.33
C ASN A 278 4.43 13.51 -15.46
N LEU A 279 4.68 12.23 -15.25
CA LEU A 279 3.97 11.45 -14.23
C LEU A 279 4.32 11.86 -12.78
N GLY A 280 5.21 12.84 -12.58
CA GLY A 280 5.74 13.24 -11.28
C GLY A 280 5.19 14.53 -10.68
N GLY A 281 4.09 15.09 -11.20
CA GLY A 281 3.50 16.32 -10.67
C GLY A 281 2.17 16.06 -10.00
N ALA A 282 2.16 15.73 -8.70
CA ALA A 282 0.98 16.00 -7.89
C ALA A 282 0.69 17.50 -8.04
N GLY A 283 -0.41 17.85 -8.72
CA GLY A 283 -0.83 19.24 -8.81
C GLY A 283 -0.90 19.82 -7.40
N GLU A 284 -0.32 21.00 -7.19
CA GLU A 284 -0.26 21.70 -5.91
C GLU A 284 -1.63 21.70 -5.21
N GLY A 285 -1.80 20.80 -4.25
CA GLY A 285 -3.04 20.59 -3.51
C GLY A 285 -2.87 19.32 -2.67
N TYR A 286 -2.45 19.48 -1.42
CA TYR A 286 -2.16 18.37 -0.51
C TYR A 286 -3.30 17.36 -0.49
N GLY A 287 -3.02 16.16 -0.99
CA GLY A 287 -3.92 15.03 -0.87
C GLY A 287 -4.22 14.69 0.58
N SER A 288 -5.24 13.86 0.79
CA SER A 288 -5.66 13.40 2.09
C SER A 288 -4.48 12.81 2.83
N SER A 289 -4.46 13.01 4.14
CA SER A 289 -3.33 12.57 4.96
C SER A 289 -3.80 11.74 6.15
N VAL A 290 -3.08 10.65 6.38
CA VAL A 290 -3.22 9.84 7.57
C VAL A 290 -1.91 9.80 8.31
N ILE A 291 -1.95 10.04 9.61
CA ILE A 291 -0.81 9.91 10.51
C ILE A 291 -1.18 8.90 11.59
N ALA A 292 -0.52 7.74 11.59
CA ALA A 292 -0.53 6.81 12.71
C ALA A 292 0.72 7.04 13.56
N ARG A 293 0.56 7.50 14.81
CA ARG A 293 1.68 7.83 15.71
C ARG A 293 2.34 6.60 16.33
N LYS A 294 1.66 5.46 16.30
CA LYS A 294 2.17 4.15 16.71
C LYS A 294 2.00 3.15 15.57
N ASP A 295 1.63 1.91 15.88
CA ASP A 295 1.58 0.82 14.93
C ASP A 295 0.27 0.84 14.14
N LEU A 296 0.37 0.49 12.86
CA LEU A 296 -0.75 0.21 11.97
C LEU A 296 -0.74 -1.28 11.62
N THR A 297 -1.69 -2.03 12.17
CA THR A 297 -1.74 -3.49 12.05
C THR A 297 -2.98 -3.93 11.28
N PHE A 298 -2.77 -4.60 10.15
CA PHE A 298 -3.80 -5.31 9.41
C PHE A 298 -3.83 -6.80 9.83
N VAL A 299 -4.78 -7.15 10.70
CA VAL A 299 -4.91 -8.49 11.29
C VAL A 299 -5.70 -9.43 10.38
N GLY A 300 -5.30 -10.69 10.32
CA GLY A 300 -6.01 -11.72 9.55
C GLY A 300 -5.62 -11.73 8.06
N LYS A 301 -6.54 -12.19 7.21
CA LYS A 301 -6.26 -12.41 5.78
C LYS A 301 -7.08 -11.48 4.88
N GLY A 302 -6.50 -11.05 3.75
CA GLY A 302 -7.27 -10.37 2.69
C GLY A 302 -7.64 -8.91 3.00
N ASN A 303 -6.88 -8.27 3.89
CA ASN A 303 -6.95 -6.83 4.14
C ASN A 303 -6.48 -6.04 2.91
N LYS A 304 -6.98 -4.80 2.77
CA LYS A 304 -6.64 -3.92 1.66
C LYS A 304 -6.22 -2.53 2.12
N LEU A 305 -5.14 -2.00 1.54
CA LEU A 305 -4.73 -0.60 1.65
C LEU A 305 -4.68 0.05 0.26
N ASP A 306 -5.52 1.05 0.03
CA ASP A 306 -5.51 1.88 -1.17
C ASP A 306 -5.02 3.29 -0.81
N LEU A 307 -3.91 3.72 -1.41
CA LEU A 307 -3.32 5.04 -1.22
C LEU A 307 -3.17 5.72 -2.58
N MET A 308 -3.95 6.77 -2.82
CA MET A 308 -4.06 7.41 -4.13
C MET A 308 -3.95 8.92 -4.05
N GLY A 309 -2.89 9.49 -4.65
CA GLY A 309 -2.67 10.94 -4.69
C GLY A 309 -2.59 11.58 -3.30
N SER A 310 -2.21 10.79 -2.29
CA SER A 310 -2.41 11.07 -0.86
C SER A 310 -1.21 10.59 -0.04
N ALA A 311 -1.19 10.89 1.26
CA ALA A 311 -0.08 10.53 2.15
C ALA A 311 -0.53 9.63 3.32
N LEU A 312 0.27 8.60 3.59
CA LEU A 312 0.20 7.79 4.81
C LEU A 312 1.56 7.80 5.49
N THR A 313 1.61 8.34 6.71
CA THR A 313 2.78 8.27 7.60
C THR A 313 2.47 7.39 8.80
N VAL A 314 3.25 6.33 8.99
CA VAL A 314 3.22 5.46 10.16
C VAL A 314 4.52 5.68 10.94
N VAL A 315 4.41 6.30 12.11
CA VAL A 315 5.57 6.58 12.98
C VAL A 315 6.06 5.30 13.65
N GLY A 316 5.14 4.38 14.00
CA GLY A 316 5.47 3.03 14.44
C GLY A 316 5.62 2.07 13.26
N ASN A 317 5.33 0.79 13.50
CA ASN A 317 5.47 -0.27 12.52
C ASN A 317 4.21 -0.44 11.68
N LEU A 318 4.37 -0.92 10.45
CA LEU A 318 3.26 -1.39 9.62
C LEU A 318 3.33 -2.91 9.55
N GLU A 319 2.33 -3.57 10.12
CA GLU A 319 2.23 -5.03 10.07
C GLU A 319 1.00 -5.43 9.26
N ALA A 320 1.19 -6.23 8.22
CA ALA A 320 0.10 -6.76 7.43
C ALA A 320 0.12 -8.28 7.43
N GLY A 321 -1.03 -8.89 7.70
CA GLY A 321 -1.23 -10.33 7.63
C GLY A 321 -1.15 -10.90 6.22
N GLU A 322 -1.53 -12.17 6.08
CA GLU A 322 -1.43 -12.90 4.81
C GLU A 322 -2.42 -12.38 3.76
N ARG A 323 -2.09 -12.57 2.47
CA ARG A 323 -2.94 -12.17 1.34
C ARG A 323 -3.31 -10.69 1.39
N PHE A 324 -2.42 -9.87 1.94
CA PHE A 324 -2.60 -8.43 1.98
C PHE A 324 -2.56 -7.88 0.56
N GLN A 325 -3.45 -6.94 0.29
CA GLN A 325 -3.51 -6.24 -0.98
C GLN A 325 -3.19 -4.78 -0.76
N SER A 326 -2.25 -4.23 -1.53
CA SER A 326 -1.98 -2.81 -1.48
C SER A 326 -1.87 -2.21 -2.87
N PHE A 327 -2.47 -1.04 -3.02
CA PHE A 327 -2.37 -0.20 -4.19
C PHE A 327 -1.89 1.18 -3.76
N VAL A 328 -0.68 1.55 -4.18
CA VAL A 328 -0.10 2.87 -3.93
C VAL A 328 0.13 3.57 -5.26
N TYR A 329 -0.49 4.72 -5.45
CA TYR A 329 -0.44 5.46 -6.71
C TYR A 329 -0.35 6.96 -6.51
N GLY A 330 0.68 7.60 -7.07
CA GLY A 330 0.87 9.04 -6.94
C GLY A 330 0.95 9.51 -5.49
N GLY A 331 1.32 8.62 -4.56
CA GLY A 331 1.18 8.82 -3.12
C GLY A 331 2.52 8.77 -2.39
N ILE A 332 2.47 9.18 -1.12
CA ILE A 332 3.61 9.10 -0.20
C ILE A 332 3.29 8.07 0.88
N LEU A 333 4.10 7.02 0.97
CA LEU A 333 4.02 6.03 2.05
C LEU A 333 5.30 6.06 2.86
N GLU A 334 5.20 6.42 4.14
CA GLU A 334 6.33 6.50 5.06
C GLU A 334 6.07 5.61 6.29
N VAL A 335 7.01 4.71 6.59
CA VAL A 335 6.95 3.83 7.79
C VAL A 335 8.27 3.91 8.55
N ASN A 336 8.22 4.48 9.75
CA ASN A 336 9.40 4.89 10.52
C ASN A 336 9.66 4.03 11.77
N GLY A 337 8.81 3.07 12.09
CA GLY A 337 8.97 2.21 13.27
C GLY A 337 10.24 1.39 13.22
N ASP A 338 10.76 0.97 14.37
CA ASP A 338 12.05 0.30 14.45
C ASP A 338 12.14 -1.00 13.63
N SER A 339 11.03 -1.73 13.53
CA SER A 339 10.91 -2.97 12.73
C SER A 339 10.47 -2.70 11.29
N GLY A 340 9.86 -1.55 11.02
CA GLY A 340 9.47 -1.11 9.68
C GLY A 340 8.17 -1.74 9.16
N ALA A 341 8.12 -2.04 7.87
CA ALA A 341 6.96 -2.61 7.20
C ALA A 341 7.13 -4.12 6.98
N HIS A 342 6.24 -4.90 7.57
CA HIS A 342 6.18 -6.36 7.44
C HIS A 342 4.89 -6.77 6.72
N VAL A 343 5.04 -7.29 5.50
CA VAL A 343 3.91 -7.79 4.71
C VAL A 343 3.89 -9.32 4.76
N GLY A 344 2.75 -9.90 5.14
CA GLY A 344 2.56 -11.34 5.24
C GLY A 344 2.63 -12.07 3.89
N GLN A 345 2.66 -13.40 3.94
CA GLN A 345 2.76 -14.26 2.77
C GLN A 345 1.56 -14.16 1.81
N ASP A 346 1.75 -14.62 0.56
CA ASP A 346 0.75 -14.66 -0.52
C ASP A 346 0.14 -13.28 -0.84
N SER A 347 0.88 -12.20 -0.56
CA SER A 347 0.40 -10.83 -0.72
C SER A 347 0.60 -10.28 -2.13
N LYS A 348 -0.19 -9.27 -2.49
CA LYS A 348 -0.26 -8.67 -3.82
C LYS A 348 -0.16 -7.15 -3.69
N LEU A 349 0.96 -6.59 -4.09
CA LEU A 349 1.28 -5.18 -3.93
C LEU A 349 1.55 -4.55 -5.29
N PHE A 350 1.06 -3.33 -5.48
CA PHE A 350 1.33 -2.53 -6.65
C PHE A 350 1.65 -1.10 -6.21
N ALA A 351 2.80 -0.59 -6.65
CA ALA A 351 3.19 0.79 -6.42
C ALA A 351 3.52 1.46 -7.76
N MET A 352 3.00 2.67 -7.98
CA MET A 352 3.30 3.43 -9.17
C MET A 352 3.39 4.94 -8.92
N ALA A 353 4.37 5.60 -9.53
CA ALA A 353 4.57 7.04 -9.45
C ALA A 353 4.56 7.55 -8.00
N SER A 354 5.11 6.77 -7.07
CA SER A 354 4.98 6.98 -5.63
C SER A 354 6.34 7.05 -4.95
N ASP A 355 6.41 7.84 -3.88
CA ASP A 355 7.57 7.91 -3.01
C ASP A 355 7.30 7.07 -1.76
N MET A 356 8.14 6.07 -1.54
CA MET A 356 7.99 5.12 -0.44
C MET A 356 9.25 5.07 0.40
N THR A 357 9.11 5.33 1.69
CA THR A 357 10.21 5.27 2.65
C THR A 357 9.88 4.30 3.78
N PHE A 358 10.81 3.39 4.07
CA PHE A 358 10.67 2.40 5.12
C PHE A 358 11.95 2.39 5.97
N SER A 359 11.83 2.22 7.27
CA SER A 359 13.00 1.87 8.10
C SER A 359 13.53 0.49 7.70
N THR A 360 12.66 -0.49 7.53
CA THR A 360 12.93 -1.86 7.02
C THR A 360 11.73 -2.27 6.16
N LEU A 361 11.96 -3.02 5.07
CA LEU A 361 10.89 -3.59 4.27
C LEU A 361 11.04 -5.10 4.19
N ALA A 362 10.10 -5.84 4.76
CA ALA A 362 10.07 -7.30 4.74
C ALA A 362 8.82 -7.82 4.02
N LEU A 363 9.03 -8.54 2.93
CA LEU A 363 7.97 -9.20 2.15
C LEU A 363 7.94 -10.70 2.47
N GLY A 364 6.79 -11.19 2.92
CA GLY A 364 6.56 -12.59 3.26
C GLY A 364 6.52 -13.49 2.02
N ASP A 365 6.63 -14.80 2.24
CA ASP A 365 6.75 -15.80 1.18
C ASP A 365 5.64 -15.69 0.10
N ASN A 366 5.98 -16.00 -1.15
CA ASN A 366 5.12 -15.93 -2.33
C ASN A 366 4.47 -14.55 -2.60
N THR A 367 4.94 -13.49 -1.95
CA THR A 367 4.45 -12.13 -2.20
C THR A 367 4.92 -11.60 -3.55
N HIS A 368 4.04 -10.86 -4.22
CA HIS A 368 4.35 -10.18 -5.46
C HIS A 368 4.21 -8.67 -5.29
N LEU A 369 5.26 -7.94 -5.65
CA LEU A 369 5.30 -6.48 -5.69
C LEU A 369 5.64 -6.04 -7.12
N ASP A 370 4.71 -5.33 -7.75
CA ASP A 370 4.92 -4.69 -9.05
C ASP A 370 5.22 -3.19 -8.83
N LEU A 371 6.31 -2.70 -9.42
CA LEU A 371 6.81 -1.33 -9.30
C LEU A 371 6.80 -0.61 -10.65
N SER A 372 6.55 0.69 -10.65
CA SER A 372 6.63 1.54 -11.85
C SER A 372 6.86 3.00 -11.49
N ALA A 373 7.91 3.64 -12.00
CA ALA A 373 8.22 5.06 -11.73
C ALA A 373 8.22 5.45 -10.24
N ASN A 374 8.70 4.58 -9.35
CA ASN A 374 8.75 4.86 -7.91
C ASN A 374 10.14 5.25 -7.42
N THR A 375 10.18 5.94 -6.29
CA THR A 375 11.38 6.04 -5.46
C THR A 375 11.15 5.20 -4.20
N ILE A 376 11.97 4.16 -3.99
CA ILE A 376 11.92 3.34 -2.78
C ILE A 376 13.20 3.56 -1.98
N ALA A 377 13.06 4.06 -0.75
CA ALA A 377 14.14 4.18 0.21
C ALA A 377 13.88 3.26 1.41
N VAL A 378 14.83 2.39 1.72
CA VAL A 378 14.83 1.52 2.89
C VAL A 378 16.06 1.88 3.73
N GLU A 379 15.87 2.35 4.96
CA GLU A 379 16.99 2.84 5.79
C GLU A 379 17.92 1.71 6.27
N LYS A 380 17.32 0.60 6.72
CA LYS A 380 17.97 -0.61 7.21
C LYS A 380 17.85 -1.68 6.13
N ASP A 381 17.14 -2.77 6.40
CA ASP A 381 17.21 -3.98 5.57
C ASP A 381 16.01 -4.13 4.63
N LEU A 382 16.28 -4.67 3.44
CA LEU A 382 15.27 -5.20 2.53
C LEU A 382 15.30 -6.73 2.62
N VAL A 383 14.17 -7.34 3.00
CA VAL A 383 14.06 -8.80 3.14
C VAL A 383 12.99 -9.34 2.20
N LEU A 384 13.41 -10.16 1.23
CA LEU A 384 12.51 -10.87 0.32
C LEU A 384 12.36 -12.33 0.80
N GLY A 385 11.13 -12.70 1.17
CA GLY A 385 10.72 -14.04 1.54
C GLY A 385 10.89 -15.07 0.40
N LYS A 386 10.57 -16.33 0.69
CA LYS A 386 10.69 -17.40 -0.31
C LYS A 386 9.79 -17.11 -1.52
N ASN A 387 10.28 -17.34 -2.73
CA ASN A 387 9.55 -17.12 -3.99
C ASN A 387 8.95 -15.72 -4.16
N VAL A 388 9.42 -14.72 -3.41
CA VAL A 388 8.97 -13.34 -3.56
C VAL A 388 9.41 -12.79 -4.91
N LYS A 389 8.56 -12.01 -5.55
CA LYS A 389 8.84 -11.36 -6.84
C LYS A 389 8.64 -9.87 -6.74
N VAL A 390 9.73 -9.12 -6.80
CA VAL A 390 9.74 -7.67 -6.99
C VAL A 390 10.06 -7.41 -8.45
N LEU A 391 9.07 -6.99 -9.22
CA LEU A 391 9.19 -6.80 -10.67
C LEU A 391 8.91 -5.34 -11.03
N ASP A 392 9.65 -4.82 -11.99
CA ASP A 392 9.32 -3.56 -12.63
C ASP A 392 8.30 -3.80 -13.75
N ALA A 393 7.09 -3.28 -13.54
CA ALA A 393 5.98 -3.35 -14.47
C ALA A 393 6.30 -2.68 -15.81
N THR A 394 7.29 -1.79 -15.88
CA THR A 394 7.73 -1.16 -17.13
C THR A 394 8.50 -2.10 -18.08
N TYR A 395 8.65 -3.39 -17.74
CA TYR A 395 9.41 -4.35 -18.55
C TYR A 395 8.72 -5.72 -18.72
N ARG A 396 7.51 -5.91 -18.19
CA ARG A 396 6.89 -7.24 -18.11
C ARG A 396 6.54 -7.88 -19.46
N ASP A 397 6.51 -7.11 -20.54
CA ASP A 397 6.29 -7.59 -21.91
C ASP A 397 7.60 -7.90 -22.68
N GLY A 398 8.77 -7.68 -22.04
CA GLY A 398 10.08 -7.87 -22.65
C GLY A 398 10.48 -6.77 -23.65
N SER A 399 9.73 -5.67 -23.73
CA SER A 399 10.06 -4.55 -24.61
C SER A 399 11.00 -3.54 -23.93
N GLU A 400 12.06 -3.16 -24.65
CA GLU A 400 13.01 -2.12 -24.19
C GLU A 400 12.34 -0.73 -24.08
N GLU A 401 11.18 -0.53 -24.74
CA GLU A 401 10.49 0.76 -24.88
C GLU A 401 9.72 1.24 -23.62
N GLY A 402 9.61 0.43 -22.57
CA GLY A 402 8.91 0.82 -21.33
C GLY A 402 7.43 0.42 -21.34
N GLY A 403 6.92 0.03 -20.16
CA GLY A 403 5.54 -0.39 -19.99
C GLY A 403 4.57 0.76 -20.21
N ARG A 404 3.48 0.45 -20.90
CA ARG A 404 2.48 1.42 -21.35
C ARG A 404 1.18 1.20 -20.58
N ILE A 405 0.62 2.24 -19.97
CA ILE A 405 -0.64 2.17 -19.23
C ILE A 405 -1.78 2.78 -20.03
N GLU A 406 -2.89 2.05 -20.15
CA GLU A 406 -4.17 2.57 -20.64
C GLU A 406 -5.07 2.90 -19.45
N PHE A 407 -5.64 4.11 -19.44
CA PHE A 407 -6.86 4.36 -18.65
C PHE A 407 -8.05 4.30 -19.61
N PRO A 408 -8.96 3.31 -19.49
CA PRO A 408 -10.13 3.25 -20.35
C PRO A 408 -11.12 4.37 -19.97
N GLY A 409 -11.37 5.28 -20.90
CA GLY A 409 -12.59 6.11 -20.91
C GLY A 409 -12.48 7.52 -20.29
N ASN A 410 -13.49 8.33 -20.61
CA ASN A 410 -13.59 9.75 -20.26
C ASN A 410 -13.46 10.00 -18.75
N TYR A 411 -12.49 10.85 -18.41
CA TYR A 411 -12.44 11.78 -17.28
C TYR A 411 -13.40 11.53 -16.10
N MET A 412 -12.75 11.24 -14.97
CA MET A 412 -13.28 11.25 -13.60
C MET A 412 -14.07 10.00 -13.16
N HIS A 413 -13.58 9.35 -12.09
CA HIS A 413 -14.35 8.53 -11.13
C HIS A 413 -14.45 6.99 -11.25
N HIS A 414 -13.51 6.27 -11.88
CA HIS A 414 -13.48 4.80 -11.72
C HIS A 414 -12.17 4.31 -11.12
N GLY A 415 -12.23 3.79 -9.90
CA GLY A 415 -11.15 3.05 -9.26
C GLY A 415 -10.95 1.73 -9.98
N LEU A 416 -9.76 1.53 -10.55
CA LEU A 416 -9.38 0.26 -11.16
C LEU A 416 -9.14 -0.78 -10.05
N THR A 417 -9.56 -2.02 -10.27
CA THR A 417 -9.24 -3.14 -9.37
C THR A 417 -7.77 -3.54 -9.51
N TYR A 418 -7.19 -4.23 -8.51
CA TYR A 418 -5.81 -4.73 -8.58
C TYR A 418 -5.60 -5.60 -9.83
N ASP A 419 -6.54 -6.50 -10.15
CA ASP A 419 -6.42 -7.36 -11.33
C ASP A 419 -6.55 -6.55 -12.63
N GLU A 420 -7.41 -5.53 -12.71
CA GLU A 420 -7.47 -4.61 -13.87
C GLU A 420 -6.17 -3.81 -14.02
N LEU A 421 -5.52 -3.42 -12.93
CA LEU A 421 -4.23 -2.72 -12.95
C LEU A 421 -3.06 -3.64 -13.31
N VAL A 422 -3.07 -4.89 -12.84
CA VAL A 422 -2.13 -5.92 -13.28
C VAL A 422 -2.34 -6.22 -14.76
N ASP A 423 -3.56 -6.33 -15.24
CA ASP A 423 -3.87 -6.50 -16.67
C ASP A 423 -3.43 -5.29 -17.50
N ILE A 424 -3.58 -4.07 -16.96
CA ILE A 424 -3.08 -2.83 -17.60
C ILE A 424 -1.54 -2.81 -17.64
N SER A 425 -0.85 -3.24 -16.59
CA SER A 425 0.62 -3.23 -16.52
C SER A 425 1.31 -4.43 -17.19
N THR A 426 0.58 -5.53 -17.41
CA THR A 426 1.11 -6.75 -18.07
C THR A 426 1.04 -6.72 -19.59
N TYR A 427 0.56 -5.61 -20.20
CA TYR A 427 0.43 -5.40 -21.65
C TYR A 427 -0.48 -6.39 -22.40
N VAL A 428 -1.03 -7.40 -21.70
CA VAL A 428 -1.74 -8.53 -22.29
C VAL A 428 -3.08 -8.70 -21.60
N LYS A 429 -4.16 -8.36 -22.32
CA LYS A 429 -5.49 -8.78 -21.91
C LYS A 429 -5.62 -10.27 -22.17
N LYS A 430 -5.96 -11.03 -21.13
CA LYS A 430 -6.26 -12.46 -21.22
C LYS A 430 -7.75 -12.62 -21.45
N GLU A 431 -8.16 -12.92 -22.68
CA GLU A 431 -9.55 -13.25 -22.98
C GLU A 431 -9.67 -14.74 -23.25
N TRP A 432 -10.70 -15.36 -22.67
CA TRP A 432 -11.09 -16.70 -23.09
C TRP A 432 -11.95 -16.57 -24.33
N VAL A 433 -11.43 -17.05 -25.46
CA VAL A 433 -12.16 -17.11 -26.73
C VAL A 433 -12.37 -18.57 -27.11
N LYS A 434 -13.40 -18.86 -27.90
CA LYS A 434 -13.53 -20.19 -28.49
C LYS A 434 -12.71 -20.24 -29.78
N ASP A 435 -11.85 -21.24 -29.88
CA ASP A 435 -11.16 -21.54 -31.14
C ASP A 435 -12.15 -22.03 -32.21
N GLU A 436 -11.63 -22.28 -33.42
CA GLU A 436 -12.40 -22.78 -34.57
C GLU A 436 -13.09 -24.14 -34.32
N ASN A 437 -12.70 -24.86 -33.27
CA ASN A 437 -13.29 -26.14 -32.85
C ASN A 437 -14.25 -25.98 -31.64
N GLY A 438 -14.49 -24.75 -31.18
CA GLY A 438 -15.38 -24.45 -30.06
C GLY A 438 -14.75 -24.68 -28.67
N VAL A 439 -13.44 -24.92 -28.59
CA VAL A 439 -12.68 -25.09 -27.35
C VAL A 439 -12.29 -23.72 -26.81
N TRP A 440 -12.51 -23.49 -25.52
CA TRP A 440 -12.06 -22.27 -24.87
C TRP A 440 -10.53 -22.25 -24.78
N VAL A 441 -9.92 -21.29 -25.46
CA VAL A 441 -8.48 -21.02 -25.45
C VAL A 441 -8.24 -19.62 -24.90
N GLU A 442 -7.14 -19.46 -24.16
CA GLU A 442 -6.70 -18.16 -23.65
C GLU A 442 -6.02 -17.39 -24.79
N GLU A 443 -6.69 -16.39 -25.33
CA GLU A 443 -6.12 -15.46 -26.32
C GLU A 443 -5.55 -14.24 -25.61
N LYS A 444 -4.32 -13.89 -26.00
CA LYS A 444 -3.56 -12.76 -25.48
C LYS A 444 -3.67 -11.61 -26.46
N THR A 445 -4.60 -10.68 -26.22
CA THR A 445 -4.78 -9.50 -27.08
C THR A 445 -4.01 -8.29 -26.51
N PRO A 446 -3.20 -7.58 -27.33
CA PRO A 446 -2.57 -6.33 -26.91
C PRO A 446 -3.62 -5.22 -26.70
N ASN A 447 -3.62 -4.55 -25.54
CA ASN A 447 -4.50 -3.40 -25.28
C ASN A 447 -4.17 -2.22 -26.23
N GLN A 448 -5.20 -1.49 -26.69
CA GLN A 448 -5.12 -0.62 -27.87
C GLN A 448 -5.02 0.91 -27.61
N LYS A 449 -4.91 1.42 -26.37
CA LYS A 449 -4.58 2.85 -26.14
C LYS A 449 -3.53 3.00 -25.03
N ARG A 450 -2.64 3.99 -25.15
CA ARG A 450 -1.30 3.93 -24.52
C ARG A 450 -0.85 5.27 -23.95
N TYR A 451 -0.26 5.23 -22.75
CA TYR A 451 0.59 6.27 -22.16
C TYR A 451 1.93 5.64 -21.74
N ASP A 452 3.07 6.23 -22.13
CA ASP A 452 4.39 5.68 -21.78
C ASP A 452 4.80 6.10 -20.36
N ILE A 453 5.25 5.16 -19.54
CA ILE A 453 5.93 5.43 -18.27
C ILE A 453 7.42 5.52 -18.55
N GLU A 454 7.96 6.74 -18.58
CA GLU A 454 9.36 6.97 -18.97
C GLU A 454 10.36 6.76 -17.82
N ASN A 455 9.92 6.90 -16.55
CA ASN A 455 10.82 6.87 -15.41
C ASN A 455 10.87 5.46 -14.78
N PRO A 456 12.06 4.84 -14.68
CA PRO A 456 12.20 3.53 -14.03
C PRO A 456 12.12 3.65 -12.50
N ALA A 457 11.73 2.58 -11.81
CA ALA A 457 11.66 2.57 -10.35
C ALA A 457 13.05 2.41 -9.72
N SER A 458 13.47 3.35 -8.86
CA SER A 458 14.76 3.30 -8.16
C SER A 458 14.64 2.71 -6.75
N LEU A 459 15.72 2.07 -6.29
CA LEU A 459 15.81 1.44 -4.97
C LEU A 459 17.08 1.88 -4.24
N THR A 460 16.93 2.39 -3.02
CA THR A 460 18.03 2.58 -2.08
C THR A 460 17.78 1.78 -0.82
N VAL A 461 18.75 0.98 -0.39
CA VAL A 461 18.76 0.21 0.85
C VAL A 461 20.00 0.63 1.64
N GLY A 462 19.86 1.14 2.85
CA GLY A 462 21.00 1.57 3.67
C GLY A 462 21.74 0.40 4.34
N GLY A 463 21.01 -0.65 4.71
CA GLY A 463 21.52 -1.91 5.27
C GLY A 463 21.63 -3.02 4.22
N ASP A 464 21.28 -4.24 4.62
CA ASP A 464 21.44 -5.45 3.81
C ASP A 464 20.20 -5.71 2.92
N ALA A 465 20.43 -6.22 1.71
CA ALA A 465 19.40 -6.76 0.84
C ALA A 465 19.47 -8.30 0.87
N ILE A 466 18.47 -8.95 1.46
CA ILE A 466 18.46 -10.37 1.77
C ILE A 466 17.38 -11.08 0.94
N LEU A 467 17.79 -11.99 0.07
CA LEU A 467 16.90 -12.79 -0.78
C LEU A 467 16.89 -14.25 -0.29
N LYS A 468 15.70 -14.73 0.13
CA LYS A 468 15.48 -16.15 0.49
C LYS A 468 15.17 -17.00 -0.75
N GLU A 469 15.23 -18.32 -0.61
CA GLU A 469 14.96 -19.34 -1.65
C GLU A 469 13.93 -18.91 -2.71
N GLY A 470 14.31 -18.90 -3.99
CA GLY A 470 13.44 -18.56 -5.12
C GLY A 470 13.07 -17.07 -5.27
N ALA A 471 13.50 -16.20 -4.37
CA ALA A 471 13.23 -14.76 -4.47
C ALA A 471 13.89 -14.13 -5.69
N THR A 472 13.18 -13.19 -6.31
CA THR A 472 13.61 -12.44 -7.50
C THR A 472 13.39 -10.95 -7.31
N TYR A 473 14.43 -10.18 -7.56
CA TYR A 473 14.38 -8.74 -7.82
C TYR A 473 14.77 -8.51 -9.28
N ASP A 474 13.90 -7.85 -10.05
CA ASP A 474 14.06 -7.63 -11.50
C ASP A 474 13.48 -6.25 -11.86
N ALA A 475 14.35 -5.24 -12.01
CA ALA A 475 13.93 -3.84 -12.17
C ALA A 475 14.83 -2.99 -13.09
N LYS A 476 14.30 -1.85 -13.56
CA LYS A 476 15.02 -0.95 -14.49
C LYS A 476 15.78 0.19 -13.83
N GLY A 477 15.45 0.62 -12.62
CA GLY A 477 16.03 1.85 -12.06
C GLY A 477 17.37 1.63 -11.39
N ASP A 478 17.98 2.74 -10.96
CA ASP A 478 19.21 2.70 -10.20
C ASP A 478 18.98 2.01 -8.84
N VAL A 479 19.98 1.23 -8.43
CA VAL A 479 19.98 0.47 -7.19
C VAL A 479 21.22 0.81 -6.37
N THR A 480 21.02 1.15 -5.11
CA THR A 480 22.10 1.31 -4.13
C THR A 480 21.82 0.47 -2.89
N ILE A 481 22.75 -0.39 -2.52
CA ILE A 481 22.72 -1.18 -1.28
C ILE A 481 23.94 -0.80 -0.45
N GLY A 482 23.73 -0.18 0.71
CA GLY A 482 24.79 0.26 1.61
C GLY A 482 25.49 -0.90 2.32
N GLY A 483 24.74 -1.95 2.66
CA GLY A 483 25.24 -3.19 3.23
C GLY A 483 25.56 -4.25 2.17
N LYS A 484 25.20 -5.50 2.48
CA LYS A 484 25.45 -6.68 1.66
C LYS A 484 24.27 -6.98 0.74
N LEU A 485 24.56 -7.65 -0.38
CA LEU A 485 23.56 -8.34 -1.20
C LEU A 485 23.67 -9.85 -0.95
N ASP A 486 22.80 -10.41 -0.10
CA ASP A 486 22.85 -11.82 0.26
C ASP A 486 21.88 -12.64 -0.58
N LEU A 487 22.42 -13.34 -1.59
CA LEU A 487 21.69 -14.30 -2.42
C LEU A 487 22.00 -15.71 -1.91
N ALA A 488 21.26 -16.16 -0.90
CA ALA A 488 21.60 -17.37 -0.13
C ALA A 488 21.32 -18.70 -0.88
N PHE A 489 20.64 -18.66 -2.02
CA PHE A 489 20.20 -19.83 -2.78
C PHE A 489 20.47 -19.67 -4.29
N ASP A 490 20.73 -20.79 -4.96
CA ASP A 490 21.14 -20.82 -6.38
C ASP A 490 20.05 -20.35 -7.36
N ASP A 491 18.79 -20.37 -6.93
CA ASP A 491 17.63 -19.95 -7.70
C ASP A 491 17.25 -18.47 -7.48
N ASN A 492 17.96 -17.77 -6.58
CA ASN A 492 17.79 -16.33 -6.41
C ASN A 492 18.25 -15.55 -7.65
N LYS A 493 17.55 -14.44 -7.91
CA LYS A 493 17.86 -13.54 -9.02
C LYS A 493 17.83 -12.08 -8.57
N PHE A 494 18.84 -11.33 -8.96
CA PHE A 494 18.94 -9.89 -8.73
C PHE A 494 19.38 -9.21 -10.02
N LEU A 495 18.42 -8.71 -10.78
CA LEU A 495 18.61 -8.19 -12.13
C LEU A 495 18.32 -6.69 -12.15
N VAL A 496 19.29 -5.92 -12.65
CA VAL A 496 19.16 -4.48 -12.84
C VAL A 496 19.35 -4.18 -14.32
N HIS A 497 18.39 -3.50 -14.92
CA HIS A 497 18.36 -3.27 -16.35
C HIS A 497 18.86 -1.87 -16.70
N ALA A 498 17.97 -0.92 -16.97
CA ALA A 498 18.31 0.43 -17.44
C ALA A 498 19.06 1.33 -16.43
N GLY A 499 19.36 0.84 -15.23
CA GLY A 499 20.01 1.56 -14.14
C GLY A 499 21.38 0.98 -13.79
N ASN A 500 22.12 1.68 -12.94
CA ASN A 500 23.33 1.16 -12.33
C ASN A 500 23.00 0.53 -10.97
N ALA A 501 23.80 -0.45 -10.57
CA ALA A 501 23.71 -1.08 -9.27
C ALA A 501 25.00 -0.88 -8.47
N SER A 502 24.91 -0.69 -7.17
CA SER A 502 26.06 -0.66 -6.28
C SER A 502 25.80 -1.35 -4.94
N VAL A 503 26.81 -2.04 -4.41
CA VAL A 503 26.80 -2.75 -3.13
C VAL A 503 28.00 -2.29 -2.30
N GLY A 504 27.75 -1.82 -1.08
CA GLY A 504 28.75 -1.21 -0.21
C GLY A 504 29.60 -2.19 0.59
N ALA A 505 29.09 -3.40 0.87
CA ALA A 505 29.78 -4.41 1.68
C ALA A 505 29.98 -5.77 0.97
N GLY A 506 30.85 -6.58 1.56
CA GLY A 506 31.19 -7.91 1.04
C GLY A 506 30.01 -8.87 1.13
N SER A 507 29.74 -9.57 0.03
CA SER A 507 28.50 -10.32 -0.18
C SER A 507 28.72 -11.79 -0.57
N GLU A 508 27.79 -12.67 -0.21
CA GLU A 508 27.82 -14.07 -0.63
C GLU A 508 26.75 -14.33 -1.71
N ILE A 509 27.19 -14.54 -2.94
CA ILE A 509 26.32 -14.61 -4.12
C ILE A 509 26.22 -16.06 -4.61
N LYS A 510 25.21 -16.79 -4.16
CA LYS A 510 24.86 -18.12 -4.71
C LYS A 510 23.89 -18.03 -5.87
N GLY A 511 23.03 -17.01 -5.87
CA GLY A 511 22.12 -16.71 -6.95
C GLY A 511 22.79 -16.11 -8.20
N LEU A 512 21.95 -15.56 -9.06
CA LEU A 512 22.32 -14.85 -10.27
C LEU A 512 22.20 -13.34 -10.06
N ILE A 513 23.22 -12.60 -10.48
CA ILE A 513 23.13 -11.15 -10.68
C ILE A 513 23.14 -10.82 -12.18
N GLY A 514 22.44 -9.76 -12.57
CA GLY A 514 22.38 -9.29 -13.95
C GLY A 514 22.49 -7.79 -14.08
N ILE A 515 23.13 -7.34 -15.17
CA ILE A 515 23.26 -5.93 -15.53
C ILE A 515 23.24 -5.77 -17.04
N ASP A 516 22.45 -4.82 -17.55
CA ASP A 516 22.35 -4.57 -19.00
C ASP A 516 23.61 -3.92 -19.59
N ALA A 517 23.76 -4.06 -20.91
CA ALA A 517 24.86 -3.46 -21.65
C ALA A 517 24.89 -1.92 -21.47
N GLY A 518 26.09 -1.38 -21.29
CA GLY A 518 26.28 0.06 -21.04
C GLY A 518 25.97 0.53 -19.62
N LYS A 519 25.58 -0.37 -18.72
CA LYS A 519 25.33 -0.10 -17.30
C LYS A 519 26.38 -0.75 -16.41
N THR A 520 26.41 -0.34 -15.15
CA THR A 520 27.44 -0.73 -14.19
C THR A 520 26.85 -1.42 -12.98
N PHE A 521 27.42 -2.55 -12.58
CA PHE A 521 27.21 -3.19 -11.28
C PHE A 521 28.50 -3.06 -10.47
N SER A 522 28.50 -2.40 -9.32
CA SER A 522 29.72 -2.13 -8.54
C SER A 522 29.72 -2.79 -7.17
N PHE A 523 30.81 -3.46 -6.83
CA PHE A 523 31.14 -3.81 -5.44
C PHE A 523 32.15 -2.81 -4.90
N ASN A 524 31.79 -2.09 -3.85
CA ASN A 524 32.56 -0.95 -3.34
C ASN A 524 33.30 -1.25 -2.02
N GLY A 525 33.07 -2.40 -1.40
CA GLY A 525 33.77 -2.77 -0.17
C GLY A 525 33.62 -4.24 0.20
N GLY A 526 34.54 -4.72 1.04
CA GLY A 526 34.54 -6.08 1.57
C GLY A 526 34.90 -7.16 0.53
N LYS A 527 34.79 -8.43 0.95
CA LYS A 527 34.98 -9.59 0.07
C LYS A 527 33.63 -10.09 -0.43
N THR A 528 33.46 -10.14 -1.74
CA THR A 528 32.33 -10.78 -2.42
C THR A 528 32.75 -12.10 -3.05
N THR A 529 31.99 -13.16 -2.82
CA THR A 529 32.27 -14.50 -3.36
C THR A 529 31.13 -14.96 -4.26
N PHE A 530 31.44 -15.38 -5.48
CA PHE A 530 30.46 -16.01 -6.37
C PHE A 530 30.50 -17.54 -6.22
N HIS A 531 29.34 -18.14 -5.96
CA HIS A 531 29.18 -19.60 -5.87
C HIS A 531 28.51 -20.20 -7.10
N LYS A 532 28.10 -19.36 -8.05
CA LYS A 532 27.46 -19.74 -9.30
C LYS A 532 28.05 -18.93 -10.46
N ASP A 533 28.08 -19.54 -11.63
CA ASP A 533 28.43 -18.84 -12.87
C ASP A 533 27.41 -17.72 -13.15
N GLN A 534 27.88 -16.62 -13.75
CA GLN A 534 27.08 -15.44 -14.04
C GLN A 534 27.02 -15.22 -15.55
N ASP A 535 25.84 -15.38 -16.14
CA ASP A 535 25.60 -15.33 -17.59
C ASP A 535 24.70 -14.16 -18.02
N GLN A 536 24.25 -13.33 -17.07
CA GLN A 536 23.41 -12.15 -17.30
C GLN A 536 24.12 -10.82 -17.02
N LEU A 537 25.44 -10.83 -16.92
CA LEU A 537 26.26 -9.62 -16.80
C LEU A 537 26.67 -9.12 -18.18
N PHE A 538 25.75 -8.44 -18.88
CA PHE A 538 25.99 -7.87 -20.22
C PHE A 538 26.74 -6.52 -20.17
N GLY A 539 26.66 -5.81 -19.05
CA GLY A 539 27.33 -4.53 -18.79
C GLY A 539 28.70 -4.67 -18.11
N THR A 540 29.07 -3.65 -17.32
CA THR A 540 30.36 -3.62 -16.61
C THR A 540 30.18 -4.02 -15.14
N LEU A 541 30.85 -5.09 -14.73
CA LEU A 541 31.03 -5.43 -13.32
C LEU A 541 32.29 -4.74 -12.79
N VAL A 542 32.14 -3.89 -11.80
CA VAL A 542 33.23 -3.09 -11.20
C VAL A 542 33.62 -3.65 -9.84
N VAL A 543 34.91 -3.88 -9.66
CA VAL A 543 35.54 -4.14 -8.35
C VAL A 543 36.21 -2.86 -7.89
N GLY A 544 35.53 -2.14 -7.00
CA GLY A 544 35.93 -0.84 -6.48
C GLY A 544 37.14 -0.89 -5.52
N SER A 545 37.61 0.28 -5.12
CA SER A 545 38.71 0.40 -4.16
C SER A 545 38.34 -0.20 -2.81
N GLY A 546 39.14 -1.13 -2.29
CA GLY A 546 38.84 -1.83 -1.03
C GLY A 546 37.87 -3.00 -1.16
N ALA A 547 37.35 -3.26 -2.36
CA ALA A 547 36.57 -4.46 -2.66
C ALA A 547 37.47 -5.60 -3.13
N THR A 548 37.09 -6.83 -2.77
CA THR A 548 37.66 -8.06 -3.30
C THR A 548 36.56 -8.90 -3.93
N LEU A 549 36.72 -9.30 -5.18
CA LEU A 549 35.81 -10.24 -5.85
C LEU A 549 36.49 -11.60 -6.02
N ASP A 550 35.87 -12.67 -5.54
CA ASP A 550 36.35 -14.05 -5.66
C ASP A 550 35.44 -14.85 -6.61
N ILE A 551 36.02 -15.22 -7.75
CA ILE A 551 35.36 -15.99 -8.83
C ILE A 551 35.99 -17.36 -9.01
N SER A 552 36.67 -17.88 -7.98
CA SER A 552 37.40 -19.13 -8.08
C SER A 552 36.49 -20.27 -8.55
N GLY A 553 36.80 -20.84 -9.72
CA GLY A 553 36.02 -21.89 -10.37
C GLY A 553 34.69 -21.42 -10.96
N ARG A 554 34.54 -20.13 -11.26
CA ARG A 554 33.31 -19.54 -11.81
C ARG A 554 33.53 -18.81 -13.13
N ALA A 555 32.56 -18.91 -14.01
CA ALA A 555 32.51 -18.15 -15.25
C ALA A 555 31.65 -16.88 -15.08
N ILE A 556 32.14 -15.75 -15.58
CA ILE A 556 31.38 -14.51 -15.82
C ILE A 556 31.39 -14.28 -17.33
N VAL A 557 30.48 -14.97 -18.02
CA VAL A 557 30.44 -15.04 -19.47
C VAL A 557 28.99 -14.92 -19.89
N ASP A 558 28.63 -13.75 -20.40
CA ASP A 558 27.37 -13.58 -21.11
C ASP A 558 27.50 -14.18 -22.53
N GLY A 559 26.40 -14.77 -23.03
CA GLY A 559 26.36 -15.39 -24.35
C GLY A 559 26.54 -14.42 -25.53
N LYS A 560 26.54 -13.10 -25.28
CA LYS A 560 26.75 -12.05 -26.29
C LYS A 560 28.22 -11.61 -26.39
N GLY A 561 29.05 -11.96 -25.41
CA GLY A 561 30.45 -11.56 -25.34
C GLY A 561 30.66 -10.07 -25.06
N THR A 562 29.73 -9.38 -24.40
CA THR A 562 29.80 -7.91 -24.23
C THR A 562 30.26 -7.46 -22.84
N GLY A 563 30.10 -8.31 -21.85
CA GLY A 563 30.34 -8.02 -20.44
C GLY A 563 31.81 -7.76 -20.14
N ILE A 564 32.03 -6.78 -19.27
CA ILE A 564 33.37 -6.32 -18.86
C ILE A 564 33.51 -6.52 -17.36
N LEU A 565 34.58 -7.18 -16.93
CA LEU A 565 35.04 -7.12 -15.55
C LEU A 565 36.12 -6.04 -15.41
N ASP A 566 35.85 -5.00 -14.63
CA ASP A 566 36.75 -3.86 -14.42
C ASP A 566 37.24 -3.80 -12.98
N VAL A 567 38.51 -4.14 -12.78
CA VAL A 567 39.18 -4.10 -11.48
C VAL A 567 39.84 -2.74 -11.31
N LYS A 568 39.26 -1.88 -10.48
CA LYS A 568 39.76 -0.52 -10.25
C LYS A 568 41.02 -0.52 -9.37
N LYS A 569 41.72 0.61 -9.35
CA LYS A 569 42.85 0.84 -8.44
C LYS A 569 42.40 0.64 -6.98
N GLY A 570 43.15 -0.20 -6.26
CA GLY A 570 42.81 -0.61 -4.89
C GLY A 570 41.77 -1.73 -4.78
N GLY A 571 41.18 -2.16 -5.90
CA GLY A 571 40.33 -3.34 -6.00
C GLY A 571 41.14 -4.62 -6.24
N THR A 572 40.59 -5.75 -5.80
CA THR A 572 41.23 -7.06 -5.92
C THR A 572 40.31 -8.09 -6.58
N LEU A 573 40.79 -8.78 -7.61
CA LEU A 573 40.15 -9.96 -8.17
C LEU A 573 40.92 -11.21 -7.73
N ILE A 574 40.21 -12.21 -7.22
CA ILE A 574 40.73 -13.55 -6.97
C ILE A 574 40.08 -14.48 -8.01
N ALA A 575 40.91 -15.02 -8.88
CA ALA A 575 40.54 -15.97 -9.91
C ALA A 575 41.40 -17.24 -9.77
N GLY A 576 40.91 -18.38 -10.27
CA GLY A 576 41.63 -19.65 -10.20
C GLY A 576 40.66 -20.83 -10.16
N GLY A 577 41.16 -22.07 -10.17
CA GLY A 577 40.30 -23.26 -10.27
C GLY A 577 40.06 -23.73 -11.71
N LYS A 578 39.05 -24.58 -11.92
CA LYS A 578 38.83 -25.30 -13.20
C LYS A 578 38.22 -24.43 -14.32
N THR A 579 37.43 -23.43 -13.95
CA THR A 579 36.48 -22.74 -14.86
C THR A 579 36.49 -21.22 -14.72
N ALA A 580 37.49 -20.63 -14.05
CA ALA A 580 37.59 -19.17 -13.89
C ALA A 580 37.72 -18.50 -15.27
N THR A 581 36.62 -17.92 -15.75
CA THR A 581 36.50 -17.39 -17.12
C THR A 581 35.77 -16.07 -17.10
N VAL A 582 36.21 -15.11 -17.90
CA VAL A 582 35.53 -13.82 -18.09
C VAL A 582 35.46 -13.46 -19.57
N ASN A 583 34.49 -12.63 -19.96
CA ASN A 583 34.43 -12.07 -21.32
C ASN A 583 35.58 -11.07 -21.54
N HIS A 584 35.47 -9.85 -21.03
CA HIS A 584 36.56 -8.87 -21.07
C HIS A 584 37.10 -8.58 -19.67
N LEU A 585 38.40 -8.27 -19.56
CA LEU A 585 39.04 -7.91 -18.30
C LEU A 585 39.83 -6.61 -18.42
N HIS A 586 39.37 -5.57 -17.73
CA HIS A 586 40.11 -4.33 -17.52
C HIS A 586 40.74 -4.36 -16.14
N ASN A 587 42.06 -4.24 -16.07
CA ASN A 587 42.81 -4.33 -14.83
C ASN A 587 43.57 -3.04 -14.55
N ASN A 588 43.15 -2.32 -13.51
CA ASN A 588 43.84 -1.18 -12.92
C ASN A 588 44.20 -1.44 -11.44
N GLY A 589 43.95 -2.66 -10.94
CA GLY A 589 44.11 -3.06 -9.56
C GLY A 589 44.99 -4.30 -9.42
N SER A 590 44.59 -5.23 -8.56
CA SER A 590 45.31 -6.49 -8.32
C SER A 590 44.50 -7.69 -8.76
N VAL A 591 45.06 -8.56 -9.60
CA VAL A 591 44.44 -9.84 -9.98
C VAL A 591 45.31 -10.97 -9.46
N TYR A 592 44.76 -11.81 -8.59
CA TYR A 592 45.38 -13.02 -8.06
C TYR A 592 44.84 -14.22 -8.80
N ILE A 593 45.72 -14.94 -9.48
CA ILE A 593 45.42 -16.19 -10.17
C ILE A 593 45.96 -17.33 -9.31
N GLY A 594 45.07 -18.24 -8.91
CA GLY A 594 45.36 -19.34 -7.99
C GLY A 594 46.49 -20.28 -8.47
N ASN A 595 46.90 -21.20 -7.60
CA ASN A 595 47.95 -22.17 -7.89
C ASN A 595 47.58 -23.04 -9.10
N ALA A 596 48.53 -23.21 -10.02
CA ALA A 596 48.38 -24.12 -11.14
C ALA A 596 48.92 -25.51 -10.80
N ILE A 597 48.07 -26.52 -10.94
CA ILE A 597 48.41 -27.94 -10.78
C ILE A 597 48.07 -28.64 -12.10
N ASP A 598 49.08 -29.24 -12.72
CA ASP A 598 48.92 -30.03 -13.93
C ASP A 598 48.39 -31.42 -13.57
N TYR A 599 47.07 -31.61 -13.63
CA TYR A 599 46.41 -32.90 -13.45
C TYR A 599 45.58 -33.20 -14.70
N TRP A 600 46.16 -33.88 -15.68
CA TRP A 600 45.39 -34.37 -16.83
C TRP A 600 44.23 -35.26 -16.34
N PRO A 601 42.97 -35.08 -16.80
CA PRO A 601 42.52 -34.24 -17.92
C PRO A 601 41.93 -32.86 -17.53
N ASN A 602 42.06 -32.40 -16.28
CA ASN A 602 41.43 -31.18 -15.80
C ASN A 602 42.46 -30.17 -15.24
N PRO A 603 42.85 -29.13 -16.00
CA PRO A 603 43.68 -28.06 -15.45
C PRO A 603 43.00 -27.34 -14.29
N HIS A 604 43.78 -27.03 -13.25
CA HIS A 604 43.38 -26.16 -12.16
C HIS A 604 44.27 -24.91 -12.13
N GLY A 605 43.71 -23.75 -11.76
CA GLY A 605 44.50 -22.53 -11.53
C GLY A 605 44.71 -21.66 -12.77
N LEU A 606 43.77 -21.71 -13.72
CA LEU A 606 43.79 -20.92 -14.96
C LEU A 606 42.70 -19.84 -14.92
N LEU A 607 43.05 -18.62 -15.33
CA LEU A 607 42.08 -17.58 -15.71
C LEU A 607 42.00 -17.48 -17.24
N THR A 608 40.80 -17.64 -17.81
CA THR A 608 40.57 -17.43 -19.23
C THR A 608 39.81 -16.11 -19.46
N VAL A 609 40.34 -15.27 -20.35
CA VAL A 609 39.69 -14.07 -20.87
C VAL A 609 39.34 -14.32 -22.32
N LYS A 610 38.04 -14.47 -22.63
CA LYS A 610 37.57 -14.79 -23.99
C LYS A 610 37.69 -13.62 -24.97
N GLY A 611 37.61 -12.41 -24.43
CA GLY A 611 37.69 -11.16 -25.12
C GLY A 611 39.05 -10.52 -24.91
N ASP A 612 39.02 -9.21 -24.73
CA ASP A 612 40.22 -8.39 -24.55
C ASP A 612 40.63 -8.32 -23.07
N TYR A 613 41.93 -8.33 -22.85
CA TYR A 613 42.57 -7.94 -21.60
C TYR A 613 43.19 -6.55 -21.78
N ILE A 614 42.97 -5.64 -20.82
CA ILE A 614 43.57 -4.30 -20.82
C ILE A 614 44.18 -4.04 -19.45
N GLY A 615 45.51 -3.94 -19.37
CA GLY A 615 46.23 -3.55 -18.17
C GLY A 615 46.58 -2.06 -18.14
N GLY A 616 46.11 -1.33 -17.13
CA GLY A 616 46.47 0.07 -16.91
C GLY A 616 47.75 0.25 -16.09
N GLU A 617 48.24 1.49 -16.03
CA GLU A 617 49.43 1.84 -15.24
C GLU A 617 49.21 1.55 -13.74
N GLY A 618 50.11 0.76 -13.15
CA GLY A 618 50.01 0.33 -11.75
C GLY A 618 49.15 -0.91 -11.50
N SER A 619 48.60 -1.53 -12.56
CA SER A 619 47.97 -2.85 -12.46
C SER A 619 48.97 -3.94 -12.09
N THR A 620 48.52 -4.94 -11.33
CA THR A 620 49.36 -6.07 -10.90
C THR A 620 48.67 -7.41 -11.17
N LEU A 621 49.44 -8.36 -11.70
CA LEU A 621 49.06 -9.76 -11.81
C LEU A 621 49.91 -10.58 -10.82
N TYR A 622 49.24 -11.30 -9.93
CA TYR A 622 49.86 -12.23 -9.00
C TYR A 622 49.55 -13.65 -9.43
N PHE A 623 50.59 -14.45 -9.56
CA PHE A 623 50.49 -15.84 -9.97
C PHE A 623 50.79 -16.75 -8.79
N GLY A 624 49.89 -17.70 -8.54
CA GLY A 624 50.09 -18.76 -7.54
C GLY A 624 51.25 -19.69 -7.89
N LYS A 625 51.56 -20.61 -6.98
CA LYS A 625 52.60 -21.62 -7.19
C LYS A 625 52.22 -22.52 -8.35
N VAL A 626 53.17 -22.73 -9.27
CA VAL A 626 53.07 -23.74 -10.32
C VAL A 626 53.73 -25.02 -9.82
N THR A 627 52.95 -26.08 -9.66
CA THR A 627 53.49 -27.39 -9.25
C THR A 627 53.36 -28.38 -10.40
N ALA A 628 54.48 -28.72 -11.03
CA ALA A 628 54.57 -29.84 -11.95
C ALA A 628 54.77 -31.13 -11.15
N SER A 629 53.68 -31.76 -10.70
CA SER A 629 53.76 -33.05 -10.01
C SER A 629 53.54 -34.21 -11.00
N GLY A 630 54.61 -34.97 -11.29
CA GLY A 630 54.50 -36.32 -11.84
C GLY A 630 54.81 -36.52 -13.33
N GLN A 631 56.02 -36.18 -13.78
CA GLN A 631 56.66 -36.93 -14.87
C GLN A 631 58.13 -37.19 -14.53
N GLU A 632 58.46 -38.44 -14.22
CA GLU A 632 59.83 -38.93 -14.21
C GLU A 632 60.46 -38.73 -15.60
N GLU A 633 61.63 -38.09 -15.63
CA GLU A 633 62.70 -38.19 -16.64
C GLU A 633 62.31 -38.24 -18.14
N LYS A 634 61.33 -37.43 -18.57
CA LYS A 634 61.21 -37.08 -20.00
C LYS A 634 61.18 -35.56 -20.17
N PRO A 635 61.90 -35.01 -21.18
CA PRO A 635 61.79 -33.60 -21.50
C PRO A 635 60.34 -33.30 -21.80
N LEU A 636 59.81 -32.26 -21.14
CA LEU A 636 58.46 -31.70 -21.30
C LEU A 636 57.92 -31.97 -22.71
N THR A 637 57.15 -33.04 -22.88
CA THR A 637 56.43 -33.24 -24.14
C THR A 637 55.42 -32.11 -24.25
N THR A 638 55.13 -31.73 -25.49
CA THR A 638 54.38 -30.56 -25.96
C THR A 638 52.95 -30.39 -25.43
N GLY A 639 52.52 -31.15 -24.41
CA GLY A 639 51.15 -31.19 -23.89
C GLY A 639 50.95 -30.88 -22.40
N GLY A 640 51.98 -30.49 -21.63
CA GLY A 640 51.80 -30.08 -20.22
C GLY A 640 51.27 -28.64 -20.07
N HIS A 641 50.42 -28.37 -19.08
CA HIS A 641 49.80 -27.06 -18.86
C HIS A 641 50.84 -25.99 -18.46
N LYS A 642 51.02 -24.96 -19.32
CA LYS A 642 51.97 -23.84 -19.10
C LYS A 642 51.29 -22.49 -18.83
N ASN A 643 49.97 -22.41 -18.98
CA ASN A 643 49.25 -21.14 -18.99
C ASN A 643 48.56 -20.91 -17.66
N LEU A 644 48.88 -19.80 -16.99
CA LEU A 644 48.17 -19.30 -15.82
C LEU A 644 47.05 -18.34 -16.22
N MET A 645 47.20 -17.74 -17.39
CA MET A 645 46.21 -16.89 -18.01
C MET A 645 46.16 -17.19 -19.51
N ILE A 646 44.96 -17.24 -20.08
CA ILE A 646 44.73 -17.30 -21.54
C ILE A 646 43.91 -16.07 -21.91
N VAL A 647 44.35 -15.34 -22.93
CA VAL A 647 43.59 -14.26 -23.56
C VAL A 647 43.32 -14.66 -25.00
N GLU A 648 42.05 -14.79 -25.39
CA GLU A 648 41.67 -15.32 -26.71
C GLU A 648 41.62 -14.24 -27.80
N ARG A 649 41.64 -12.94 -27.43
CA ARG A 649 41.74 -11.81 -28.37
C ARG A 649 42.98 -10.95 -28.11
N ASN A 650 42.81 -9.67 -27.79
CA ASN A 650 43.92 -8.72 -27.60
C ASN A 650 44.32 -8.65 -26.11
N ALA A 651 45.62 -8.54 -25.84
CA ALA A 651 46.18 -8.41 -24.49
C ALA A 651 47.13 -7.22 -24.37
#